data_AF-A0A9D7W4N2-F1
#
_entry.id   AF-A0A9D7W4N2-F1
#
_cell.length_a   1.000
_cell.length_b   1.000
_cell.length_c   1.000
_cell.angle_alpha   90.00
_cell.angle_beta   90.00
_cell.angle_gamma   90.00
#
_symmetry.space_group_name_H-M   'P 1'
#
loop_
_entity.id
_entity.type
_entity.pdbx_description
1 polymer ?
#
loop_
_entity_poly.entity_id
_entity_poly.type
_entity_poly.pdbx_seq_one_letter_code
_entity_poly.pdbx_strand_id
1 'polypeptide(L)'
;MKKEKHTIDYLFVGLGASNCLLILELEKKGLLDEKKIIILEPKQKNKKDKTYCFWATSDEVKNIIPKDFIDKEWASVILNGKKQDLHPLKYYHVSSLTLYEKALKIVNIHGAQIISEKLELAESAHEIKIDGKICKPKYAFDSRPPLIENQSQQHFYVNQSFVGWQIQTKDDTFNPNSFTMMDFEIPQDNATQFVYVLPFDEKNALVEVTRFGKEVMSFDHGKKLLNNYLKNYSDFQVLDVETGCIPMTDAVIPSEKHTNVRNMGARAGHVKPSTGYAFKSMSLDATNIANQIASENKIIKSSDVQLRDNRFAFYDSLLLRILTEEPNLGKPIFKRLFDKIKATNILYFLDEESKFKEELKIFYSLQWLPFIRAAIKQLWSQNSPFKKTLIPLILTLIFLIFSSFNVSYLIDGSLLIGLVFFGIPHGAIDHLLETNQFNQPITLKFIGLYLAQGASIVLLWYLSPIVALFIFLAYSIYHFAQADYKEWKLNSPFSWIWGLLFFIGILLSHPNELNEILNQLTVPELPNLSGIVFSSLWNDIAVTCLAAGVFMGFRLKSKAMISISLSLLLSIQLSLIQAFGIYFIFNHSLLGWSHLKNHFKVNSIQLWKKAALFSFGAYALFFLLYWVLNEDFGNYVGTFFIFLSAISFPHVIRMNKFYDYFKN
;
A
#
# COMPACT_ATOMS: atom_id res chain seq x y z
N MET A 1 -55.29 -9.36 -0.69
CA MET A 1 -54.48 -8.94 0.48
C MET A 1 -53.09 -8.50 0.01
N LYS A 2 -52.85 -7.19 -0.12
CA LYS A 2 -51.49 -6.66 -0.33
C LYS A 2 -50.72 -6.88 0.98
N LYS A 3 -49.62 -7.63 0.96
CA LYS A 3 -48.65 -7.62 2.07
C LYS A 3 -48.11 -6.19 2.15
N GLU A 4 -48.58 -5.39 3.09
CA GLU A 4 -47.91 -4.16 3.50
C GLU A 4 -46.51 -4.55 3.97
N LYS A 5 -45.52 -4.41 3.09
CA LYS A 5 -44.13 -4.37 3.53
C LYS A 5 -44.01 -3.08 4.33
N HIS A 6 -43.92 -3.18 5.65
CA HIS A 6 -43.49 -2.08 6.50
C HIS A 6 -42.05 -1.71 6.12
N THR A 7 -41.88 -0.90 5.08
CA THR A 7 -40.58 -0.41 4.63
C THR A 7 -40.13 0.70 5.57
N ILE A 8 -38.98 0.51 6.18
CA ILE A 8 -38.27 1.54 6.95
C ILE A 8 -37.51 2.37 5.91
N ASP A 9 -37.60 3.69 5.96
CA ASP A 9 -36.84 4.54 5.02
C ASP A 9 -35.39 4.65 5.48
N TYR A 10 -35.19 5.00 6.75
CA TYR A 10 -33.87 5.18 7.35
C TYR A 10 -33.73 4.34 8.61
N LEU A 11 -32.71 3.47 8.61
CA LEU A 11 -32.24 2.77 9.79
C LEU A 11 -30.89 3.36 10.20
N PHE A 12 -30.79 3.90 11.41
CA PHE A 12 -29.51 4.31 11.99
C PHE A 12 -29.08 3.26 13.02
N VAL A 13 -27.93 2.63 12.81
CA VAL A 13 -27.33 1.71 13.78
C VAL A 13 -26.22 2.44 14.53
N GLY A 14 -26.47 2.72 15.80
CA GLY A 14 -25.69 3.62 16.64
C GLY A 14 -26.03 5.08 16.40
N LEU A 15 -25.98 5.87 17.47
CA LEU A 15 -26.12 7.33 17.45
C LEU A 15 -24.78 7.99 17.81
N GLY A 16 -23.72 7.56 17.11
CA GLY A 16 -22.40 8.19 17.17
C GLY A 16 -22.32 9.46 16.32
N ALA A 17 -21.19 10.16 16.39
CA ALA A 17 -20.99 11.45 15.71
C ALA A 17 -21.37 11.43 14.22
N SER A 18 -20.96 10.41 13.46
CA SER A 18 -21.25 10.31 12.02
C SER A 18 -22.74 10.23 11.71
N ASN A 19 -23.53 9.49 12.50
CA ASN A 19 -24.96 9.39 12.28
C ASN A 19 -25.69 10.67 12.74
N CYS A 20 -25.24 11.31 13.82
CA CYS A 20 -25.76 12.62 14.20
C CYS A 20 -25.51 13.68 13.12
N LEU A 21 -24.29 13.72 12.55
CA LEU A 21 -23.95 14.63 11.45
C LEU A 21 -24.81 14.36 10.21
N LEU A 22 -25.06 13.09 9.88
CA LEU A 22 -25.95 12.73 8.77
C LEU A 22 -27.40 13.17 9.02
N ILE A 23 -27.93 12.97 10.23
CA ILE A 23 -29.27 13.44 10.61
C ILE A 23 -29.39 14.96 10.40
N LEU A 24 -28.39 15.73 10.82
CA LEU A 24 -28.36 17.19 10.63
C LEU A 24 -28.37 17.59 9.15
N GLU A 25 -27.57 16.91 8.32
CA GLU A 25 -27.49 17.20 6.88
C GLU A 25 -28.73 16.74 6.11
N LEU A 26 -29.39 15.65 6.55
CA LEU A 26 -30.69 15.23 6.00
C LEU A 26 -31.79 16.23 6.33
N GLU A 27 -31.84 16.72 7.58
CA GLU A 27 -32.78 17.75 8.02
C GLU A 27 -32.61 19.05 7.22
N LYS A 28 -31.37 19.52 7.10
CA LYS A 28 -31.02 20.72 6.33
C LYS A 28 -31.49 20.66 4.87
N LYS A 29 -31.67 19.47 4.32
CA LYS A 29 -32.13 19.22 2.95
C LYS A 29 -33.61 18.82 2.85
N GLY A 30 -34.36 18.79 3.95
CA GLY A 30 -35.77 18.35 3.97
C GLY A 30 -35.94 16.87 3.61
N LEU A 31 -34.92 16.04 3.86
CA LEU A 31 -34.93 14.62 3.47
C LEU A 31 -35.55 13.71 4.53
N LEU A 32 -35.88 14.24 5.71
CA LEU A 32 -36.51 13.49 6.81
C LEU A 32 -38.04 13.53 6.77
N ASP A 33 -38.63 14.45 6.00
CA ASP A 33 -40.08 14.64 5.91
C ASP A 33 -40.79 13.37 5.44
N GLU A 34 -41.83 12.99 6.19
CA GLU A 34 -42.67 11.82 5.94
C GLU A 34 -41.91 10.48 5.86
N LYS A 35 -40.72 10.39 6.46
CA LYS A 35 -39.90 9.17 6.48
C LYS A 35 -40.13 8.34 7.72
N LYS A 36 -40.19 7.02 7.54
CA LYS A 36 -40.14 6.08 8.66
C LYS A 36 -38.70 5.87 9.13
N ILE A 37 -38.36 6.46 10.28
CA ILE A 37 -37.01 6.45 10.86
C ILE A 37 -36.95 5.49 12.05
N ILE A 38 -35.94 4.60 12.07
CA ILE A 38 -35.63 3.74 13.21
C ILE A 38 -34.18 3.94 13.62
N ILE A 39 -33.94 4.06 14.93
CA ILE A 39 -32.61 4.24 15.51
C ILE A 39 -32.35 3.11 16.51
N LEU A 40 -31.24 2.40 16.35
CA LEU A 40 -30.78 1.38 17.28
C LEU A 40 -29.63 1.95 18.11
N GLU A 41 -29.89 2.33 19.35
CA GLU A 41 -28.87 2.91 20.24
C GLU A 41 -29.08 2.41 21.68
N PRO A 42 -28.19 1.53 22.18
CA PRO A 42 -28.35 0.93 23.50
C PRO A 42 -28.08 1.89 24.66
N LYS A 43 -27.39 3.01 24.45
CA LYS A 43 -27.06 3.97 25.52
C LYS A 43 -27.96 5.20 25.47
N GLN A 44 -28.38 5.69 26.62
CA GLN A 44 -28.99 7.02 26.72
C GLN A 44 -27.93 8.08 26.42
N LYS A 45 -28.12 8.81 25.32
CA LYS A 45 -27.19 9.81 24.79
C LYS A 45 -27.39 11.18 25.45
N ASN A 46 -27.20 11.24 26.77
CA ASN A 46 -27.51 12.40 27.62
C ASN A 46 -26.33 12.88 28.48
N LYS A 47 -25.10 12.44 28.17
CA LYS A 47 -23.88 12.86 28.86
C LYS A 47 -22.82 13.31 27.86
N LYS A 48 -21.94 14.20 28.30
CA LYS A 48 -20.73 14.59 27.57
C LYS A 48 -19.70 13.45 27.70
N ASP A 49 -19.79 12.48 26.81
CA ASP A 49 -18.92 11.31 26.81
C ASP A 49 -17.72 11.43 25.85
N LYS A 50 -17.69 12.45 24.99
CA LYS A 50 -16.61 12.71 24.03
C LYS A 50 -16.46 14.20 23.73
N THR A 51 -15.21 14.59 23.52
CA THR A 51 -14.82 15.87 22.94
C THR A 51 -14.50 15.72 21.43
N TYR A 52 -15.12 16.53 20.57
CA TYR A 52 -14.78 16.58 19.15
C TYR A 52 -14.08 17.88 18.81
N CYS A 53 -12.81 17.79 18.41
CA CYS A 53 -12.05 18.93 17.95
C CYS A 53 -11.61 18.77 16.50
N PHE A 54 -11.57 19.89 15.77
CA PHE A 54 -11.16 19.96 14.37
C PHE A 54 -10.66 21.37 14.05
N TRP A 55 -10.09 21.57 12.86
CA TRP A 55 -9.70 22.89 12.38
C TRP A 55 -10.31 23.19 11.03
N ALA A 56 -10.55 24.47 10.78
CA ALA A 56 -11.09 24.97 9.52
C ALA A 56 -10.84 26.49 9.43
N THR A 57 -10.93 27.03 8.23
CA THR A 57 -11.13 28.48 8.07
C THR A 57 -12.53 28.89 8.53
N SER A 58 -12.74 30.20 8.76
CA SER A 58 -14.07 30.75 9.12
C SER A 58 -15.15 30.52 8.05
N ASP A 59 -14.76 30.26 6.79
CA ASP A 59 -15.70 29.96 5.72
C ASP A 59 -15.96 28.47 5.59
N GLU A 60 -14.93 27.64 5.69
CA GLU A 60 -15.05 26.18 5.66
C GLU A 60 -15.92 25.63 6.80
N VAL A 61 -15.81 26.21 8.01
CA VAL A 61 -16.55 25.72 9.18
C VAL A 61 -18.06 25.71 8.95
N LYS A 62 -18.59 26.64 8.14
CA LYS A 62 -20.02 26.73 7.78
C LYS A 62 -20.54 25.48 7.05
N ASN A 63 -19.64 24.76 6.38
CA ASN A 63 -19.93 23.52 5.68
C ASN A 63 -19.65 22.26 6.52
N ILE A 64 -19.05 22.42 7.70
CA ILE A 64 -18.73 21.31 8.61
C ILE A 64 -19.78 21.22 9.73
N ILE A 65 -20.11 22.35 10.37
CA ILE A 65 -21.08 22.34 11.46
C ILE A 65 -21.75 23.71 11.56
N PRO A 66 -23.04 23.78 11.90
CA PRO A 66 -23.67 25.06 12.20
C PRO A 66 -22.96 25.78 13.34
N LYS A 67 -22.85 27.11 13.24
CA LYS A 67 -22.09 27.93 14.20
C LYS A 67 -22.57 27.76 15.64
N ASP A 68 -23.88 27.60 15.85
CA ASP A 68 -24.51 27.49 17.17
C ASP A 68 -24.21 26.15 17.89
N PHE A 69 -23.45 25.25 17.25
CA PHE A 69 -23.05 23.95 17.81
C PHE A 69 -21.59 23.97 18.29
N ILE A 70 -20.85 25.04 17.97
CA ILE A 70 -19.46 25.21 18.37
C ILE A 70 -19.46 25.76 19.80
N ASP A 71 -19.01 24.97 20.77
CA ASP A 71 -18.94 25.44 22.15
C ASP A 71 -17.72 26.34 22.39
N LYS A 72 -16.63 26.12 21.65
CA LYS A 72 -15.39 26.90 21.78
C LYS A 72 -14.59 26.95 20.48
N GLU A 73 -13.90 28.06 20.27
CA GLU A 73 -12.87 28.23 19.24
C GLU A 73 -11.58 28.83 19.83
N TRP A 74 -10.44 28.48 19.23
CA TRP A 74 -9.12 29.04 19.56
C TRP A 74 -8.41 29.53 18.30
N ALA A 75 -7.83 30.74 18.37
CA ALA A 75 -7.09 31.34 17.26
C ALA A 75 -5.58 31.03 17.29
N SER A 76 -5.07 30.46 18.39
CA SER A 76 -3.66 30.14 18.53
C SER A 76 -3.45 28.77 19.16
N VAL A 77 -2.28 28.18 18.91
CA VAL A 77 -1.86 26.90 19.49
C VAL A 77 -0.54 27.07 20.24
N ILE A 78 -0.36 26.32 21.32
CA ILE A 78 0.90 26.19 22.04
C ILE A 78 1.52 24.85 21.64
N LEU A 79 2.71 24.92 21.04
CA LEU A 79 3.50 23.76 20.62
C LEU A 79 4.88 23.85 21.28
N ASN A 80 5.28 22.82 22.03
CA ASN A 80 6.52 22.81 22.82
C ASN A 80 6.70 24.08 23.68
N GLY A 81 5.61 24.55 24.32
CA GLY A 81 5.61 25.77 25.13
C GLY A 81 5.64 27.09 24.35
N LYS A 82 5.64 27.07 23.01
CA LYS A 82 5.65 28.27 22.16
C LYS A 82 4.28 28.51 21.54
N LYS A 83 3.75 29.71 21.74
CA LYS A 83 2.50 30.16 21.10
C LYS A 83 2.73 30.45 19.62
N GLN A 84 1.87 29.91 18.77
CA GLN A 84 1.81 30.18 17.33
C GLN A 84 0.39 30.58 16.92
N ASP A 85 0.30 31.55 16.01
CA ASP A 85 -0.96 31.95 15.41
C ASP A 85 -1.43 30.94 14.34
N LEU A 86 -2.73 30.65 14.32
CA LEU A 86 -3.31 29.68 13.39
C LEU A 86 -3.88 30.30 12.12
N HIS A 87 -3.90 31.64 11.98
CA HIS A 87 -4.48 32.28 10.80
C HIS A 87 -3.95 31.68 9.47
N PRO A 88 -4.85 31.34 8.51
CA PRO A 88 -6.30 31.62 8.49
C PRO A 88 -7.19 30.55 9.15
N LEU A 89 -6.61 29.51 9.73
CA LEU A 89 -7.32 28.45 10.45
C LEU A 89 -7.69 28.88 11.87
N LYS A 90 -8.73 28.24 12.40
CA LYS A 90 -9.02 28.19 13.84
C LYS A 90 -9.21 26.74 14.26
N TYR A 91 -9.03 26.48 15.55
CA TYR A 91 -9.35 25.20 16.16
C TYR A 91 -10.73 25.30 16.82
N TYR A 92 -11.61 24.35 16.55
CA TYR A 92 -13.00 24.35 17.01
C TYR A 92 -13.26 23.13 17.89
N HIS A 93 -14.11 23.30 18.89
CA HIS A 93 -14.58 22.27 19.78
C HIS A 93 -16.10 22.16 19.72
N VAL A 94 -16.58 20.91 19.62
CA VAL A 94 -17.99 20.52 19.72
C VAL A 94 -18.10 19.38 20.73
N SER A 95 -18.96 19.54 21.73
CA SER A 95 -19.23 18.54 22.75
C SER A 95 -20.17 17.46 22.18
N SER A 96 -19.99 16.22 22.63
CA SER A 96 -20.90 15.15 22.22
C SER A 96 -22.34 15.38 22.65
N LEU A 97 -22.53 16.01 23.82
CA LEU A 97 -23.85 16.36 24.33
C LEU A 97 -24.58 17.34 23.40
N THR A 98 -23.93 18.43 23.00
CA THR A 98 -24.50 19.42 22.05
C THR A 98 -24.96 18.73 20.76
N LEU A 99 -24.13 17.83 20.23
CA LEU A 99 -24.45 17.08 19.01
C LEU A 99 -25.63 16.12 19.20
N TYR A 100 -25.67 15.39 20.32
CA TYR A 100 -26.73 14.43 20.65
C TYR A 100 -28.08 15.12 20.85
N GLU A 101 -28.13 16.18 21.65
CA GLU A 101 -29.37 16.90 21.93
C GLU A 101 -30.03 17.42 20.66
N LYS A 102 -29.23 17.94 19.73
CA LYS A 102 -29.72 18.48 18.46
C LYS A 102 -30.23 17.38 17.53
N ALA A 103 -29.45 16.31 17.37
CA ALA A 103 -29.87 15.16 16.54
C ALA A 103 -31.14 14.50 17.11
N LEU A 104 -31.20 14.29 18.43
CA LEU A 104 -32.37 13.74 19.13
C LEU A 104 -33.60 14.65 18.98
N LYS A 105 -33.43 15.97 19.08
CA LYS A 105 -34.52 16.93 18.86
C LYS A 105 -35.11 16.79 17.45
N ILE A 106 -34.25 16.71 16.43
CA ILE A 106 -34.68 16.55 15.02
C ILE A 106 -35.45 15.25 14.84
N VAL A 107 -34.88 14.11 15.25
CA VAL A 107 -35.53 12.81 15.01
C VAL A 107 -36.83 12.66 15.81
N ASN A 108 -36.95 13.32 16.97
CA ASN A 108 -38.20 13.38 17.73
C ASN A 108 -39.29 14.19 17.00
N ILE A 109 -38.93 15.31 16.34
CA ILE A 109 -39.86 16.09 15.51
C ILE A 109 -40.41 15.22 14.37
N HIS A 110 -39.55 14.38 13.78
CA HIS A 110 -39.92 13.45 12.70
C HIS A 110 -40.51 12.10 13.19
N GLY A 111 -40.81 11.97 14.48
CA GLY A 111 -41.45 10.77 15.02
C GLY A 111 -40.62 9.48 14.92
N ALA A 112 -39.29 9.57 14.97
CA ALA A 112 -38.40 8.42 14.90
C ALA A 112 -38.60 7.44 16.06
N GLN A 113 -38.55 6.14 15.77
CA GLN A 113 -38.58 5.09 16.79
C GLN A 113 -37.15 4.76 17.26
N ILE A 114 -36.85 5.03 18.53
CA ILE A 114 -35.57 4.68 19.15
C ILE A 114 -35.71 3.37 19.91
N ILE A 115 -34.89 2.38 19.57
CA ILE A 115 -34.85 1.06 20.22
C ILE A 115 -33.55 0.96 21.01
N SER A 116 -33.68 0.83 22.34
CA SER A 116 -32.54 0.76 23.27
C SER A 116 -32.12 -0.66 23.65
N GLU A 117 -32.86 -1.67 23.21
CA GLU A 117 -32.46 -3.05 23.42
C GLU A 117 -31.25 -3.40 22.55
N LYS A 118 -30.31 -4.16 23.12
CA LYS A 118 -29.19 -4.72 22.36
C LYS A 118 -29.73 -5.83 21.47
N LEU A 119 -30.30 -5.46 20.33
CA LEU A 119 -30.77 -6.42 19.34
C LEU A 119 -29.59 -7.22 18.80
N GLU A 120 -29.80 -8.55 18.65
CA GLU A 120 -28.95 -9.38 17.80
C GLU A 120 -29.12 -8.92 16.35
N LEU A 121 -28.36 -7.91 15.97
CA LEU A 121 -28.18 -7.56 14.57
C LEU A 121 -27.37 -8.67 13.92
N ALA A 122 -27.84 -9.16 12.76
CA ALA A 122 -26.99 -9.92 11.86
C ALA A 122 -25.68 -9.15 11.60
N GLU A 123 -24.62 -9.84 11.14
CA GLU A 123 -23.31 -9.22 10.88
C GLU A 123 -23.41 -7.92 10.04
N SER A 124 -24.46 -7.78 9.21
CA SER A 124 -24.81 -6.57 8.48
C SER A 124 -26.13 -5.94 8.94
N ALA A 125 -26.20 -4.60 8.91
CA ALA A 125 -27.44 -3.83 9.12
C ALA A 125 -28.43 -3.93 7.93
N HIS A 126 -28.30 -4.98 7.10
CA HIS A 126 -29.07 -5.18 5.88
C HIS A 126 -30.56 -5.40 6.16
N GLU A 127 -30.83 -6.16 7.23
CA GLU A 127 -32.16 -6.54 7.68
C GLU A 127 -32.15 -6.53 9.22
N ILE A 128 -33.28 -6.13 9.81
CA ILE A 128 -33.45 -6.10 11.26
C ILE A 128 -34.72 -6.85 11.65
N LYS A 129 -34.72 -7.44 12.85
CA LYS A 129 -35.90 -8.09 13.42
C LYS A 129 -36.49 -7.19 14.50
N ILE A 130 -37.73 -6.75 14.30
CA ILE A 130 -38.51 -5.96 15.27
C ILE A 130 -39.78 -6.74 15.57
N ASP A 131 -40.05 -7.02 16.84
CA ASP A 131 -41.24 -7.76 17.31
C ASP A 131 -41.50 -9.06 16.54
N GLY A 132 -40.44 -9.83 16.27
CA GLY A 132 -40.53 -11.09 15.53
C GLY A 132 -40.59 -10.95 14.00
N LYS A 133 -40.79 -9.75 13.46
CA LYS A 133 -40.89 -9.49 12.01
C LYS A 133 -39.56 -9.01 11.43
N ILE A 134 -39.19 -9.54 10.27
CA ILE A 134 -38.02 -9.09 9.51
C ILE A 134 -38.41 -7.86 8.69
N CYS A 135 -37.71 -6.75 8.92
CA CYS A 135 -37.86 -5.49 8.20
C CYS A 135 -36.57 -5.17 7.43
N LYS A 136 -36.73 -4.68 6.20
CA LYS A 136 -35.62 -4.28 5.33
C LYS A 136 -35.69 -2.78 5.07
N PRO A 137 -34.70 -2.00 5.53
CA PRO A 137 -34.68 -0.56 5.30
C PRO A 137 -34.29 -0.23 3.86
N LYS A 138 -34.78 0.91 3.37
CA LYS A 138 -34.34 1.53 2.11
C LYS A 138 -32.87 1.94 2.21
N TYR A 139 -32.49 2.57 3.33
CA TYR A 139 -31.11 2.85 3.67
C TYR A 139 -30.81 2.53 5.14
N ALA A 140 -29.69 1.85 5.38
CA ALA A 140 -29.17 1.56 6.71
C ALA A 140 -27.79 2.20 6.89
N PHE A 141 -27.61 2.99 7.93
CA PHE A 141 -26.39 3.71 8.26
C PHE A 141 -25.72 3.09 9.50
N ASP A 142 -24.68 2.30 9.29
CA ASP A 142 -24.02 1.53 10.36
C ASP A 142 -22.77 2.24 10.90
N SER A 143 -22.92 2.84 12.09
CA SER A 143 -21.85 3.59 12.78
C SER A 143 -21.16 2.79 13.88
N ARG A 144 -21.42 1.47 14.00
CA ARG A 144 -20.73 0.61 14.97
C ARG A 144 -19.23 0.56 14.68
N PRO A 145 -18.36 0.38 15.69
CA PRO A 145 -16.92 0.26 15.47
C PRO A 145 -16.55 -0.75 14.37
N PRO A 146 -15.49 -0.49 13.57
CA PRO A 146 -15.08 -1.40 12.50
C PRO A 146 -14.72 -2.79 13.04
N LEU A 147 -15.14 -3.83 12.32
CA LEU A 147 -14.65 -5.18 12.52
C LEU A 147 -13.30 -5.28 11.79
N ILE A 148 -12.22 -5.05 12.51
CA ILE A 148 -10.87 -5.24 11.97
C ILE A 148 -10.55 -6.71 12.17
N GLU A 149 -10.70 -7.53 11.12
CA GLU A 149 -10.35 -8.95 11.15
C GLU A 149 -8.88 -9.11 11.58
N ASN A 150 -8.63 -10.08 12.46
CA ASN A 150 -7.37 -10.31 13.14
C ASN A 150 -6.14 -10.17 12.22
N GLN A 151 -5.33 -9.16 12.52
CA GLN A 151 -3.86 -9.14 12.48
C GLN A 151 -3.23 -10.11 11.47
N SER A 152 -3.31 -9.78 10.18
CA SER A 152 -2.21 -10.21 9.31
C SER A 152 -0.93 -9.55 9.84
N GLN A 153 0.21 -10.25 9.81
CA GLN A 153 1.52 -9.70 10.21
C GLN A 153 1.95 -8.46 9.39
N GLN A 154 1.10 -7.96 8.50
CA GLN A 154 1.40 -6.90 7.54
C GLN A 154 0.82 -5.54 7.91
N HIS A 155 -0.10 -5.46 8.89
CA HIS A 155 -0.73 -4.21 9.30
C HIS A 155 -0.40 -3.85 10.75
N PHE A 156 -0.29 -2.56 11.02
CA PHE A 156 0.00 -2.01 12.34
C PHE A 156 -1.29 -1.56 13.01
N TYR A 157 -1.36 -1.79 14.32
CA TYR A 157 -2.49 -1.41 15.15
C TYR A 157 -1.97 -0.77 16.43
N VAL A 158 -2.38 0.47 16.66
CA VAL A 158 -2.04 1.27 17.83
C VAL A 158 -3.34 1.72 18.48
N ASN A 159 -3.43 1.58 19.79
CA ASN A 159 -4.51 2.16 20.58
C ASN A 159 -4.15 3.62 20.89
N GLN A 160 -5.02 4.55 20.50
CA GLN A 160 -5.02 5.91 21.03
C GLN A 160 -5.98 5.95 22.21
N SER A 161 -5.49 5.62 23.39
CA SER A 161 -6.27 5.64 24.63
C SER A 161 -6.08 6.94 25.38
N PHE A 162 -7.15 7.51 25.93
CA PHE A 162 -7.09 8.79 26.63
C PHE A 162 -7.93 8.82 27.90
N VAL A 163 -7.50 9.68 28.83
CA VAL A 163 -8.22 10.05 30.07
C VAL A 163 -8.17 11.57 30.17
N GLY A 164 -9.33 12.20 30.23
CA GLY A 164 -9.50 13.65 30.29
C GLY A 164 -10.23 14.10 31.56
N TRP A 165 -9.74 15.17 32.18
CA TRP A 165 -10.41 15.86 33.27
C TRP A 165 -10.84 17.24 32.82
N GLN A 166 -12.13 17.53 32.93
CA GLN A 166 -12.60 18.90 32.93
C GLN A 166 -12.37 19.46 34.33
N ILE A 167 -11.51 20.46 34.45
CA ILE A 167 -11.12 21.05 35.74
C ILE A 167 -11.53 22.52 35.82
N GLN A 168 -11.79 22.97 37.04
CA GLN A 168 -11.94 24.37 37.39
C GLN A 168 -10.85 24.75 38.39
N THR A 169 -10.05 25.74 38.04
CA THR A 169 -8.99 26.31 38.90
C THR A 169 -9.53 27.47 39.73
N LYS A 170 -8.91 27.73 40.88
CA LYS A 170 -9.27 28.85 41.75
C LYS A 170 -8.92 30.21 41.11
N ASP A 171 -7.72 30.29 40.55
CA ASP A 171 -7.13 31.50 39.96
C ASP A 171 -7.17 31.45 38.42
N ASP A 172 -7.07 32.62 37.78
CA ASP A 172 -7.05 32.76 36.31
C ASP A 172 -5.76 32.16 35.73
N THR A 173 -5.80 30.86 35.46
CA THR A 173 -4.64 30.04 35.12
C THR A 173 -4.48 29.86 33.61
N PHE A 174 -5.56 29.95 32.84
CA PHE A 174 -5.57 29.62 31.42
C PHE A 174 -5.73 30.85 30.52
N ASN A 175 -5.20 30.74 29.29
CA ASN A 175 -5.50 31.70 28.22
C ASN A 175 -6.62 31.13 27.34
N PRO A 176 -7.83 31.73 27.33
CA PRO A 176 -8.97 31.19 26.60
C PRO A 176 -8.87 31.28 25.08
N ASN A 177 -7.86 31.97 24.52
CA ASN A 177 -7.65 32.10 23.08
C ASN A 177 -6.59 31.13 22.52
N SER A 178 -5.97 30.31 23.37
CA SER A 178 -4.98 29.33 22.94
C SER A 178 -5.15 27.98 23.62
N PHE A 179 -4.90 26.91 22.88
CA PHE A 179 -4.87 25.55 23.42
C PHE A 179 -3.46 24.95 23.31
N THR A 180 -3.15 23.97 24.14
CA THR A 180 -1.89 23.22 24.07
C THR A 180 -2.13 21.92 23.32
N MET A 181 -1.38 21.72 22.24
CA MET A 181 -1.47 20.52 21.39
C MET A 181 -0.31 19.58 21.69
N MET A 182 -0.66 18.36 22.13
CA MET A 182 0.28 17.25 22.32
C MET A 182 1.55 17.65 23.09
N ASP A 183 1.40 18.08 24.35
CA ASP A 183 2.55 18.32 25.22
C ASP A 183 3.19 17.00 25.66
N PHE A 184 4.42 16.76 25.22
CA PHE A 184 5.18 15.54 25.52
C PHE A 184 5.99 15.61 26.82
N GLU A 185 5.88 16.68 27.62
CA GLU A 185 6.57 16.82 28.91
C GLU A 185 5.89 16.04 30.04
N ILE A 186 5.64 14.76 29.78
CA ILE A 186 5.20 13.74 30.73
C ILE A 186 6.06 12.48 30.59
N PRO A 187 6.09 11.60 31.62
CA PRO A 187 6.67 10.26 31.49
C PRO A 187 6.16 9.55 30.24
N GLN A 188 7.02 8.82 29.53
CA GLN A 188 6.65 8.15 28.28
C GLN A 188 6.36 6.65 28.47
N ASP A 189 6.89 6.02 29.51
CA ASP A 189 6.56 4.65 29.95
C ASP A 189 6.54 3.61 28.81
N ASN A 190 7.55 3.63 27.92
CA ASN A 190 7.67 2.79 26.72
C ASN A 190 6.52 2.91 25.72
N ALA A 191 5.80 4.03 25.75
CA ALA A 191 4.78 4.43 24.78
C ALA A 191 5.07 5.85 24.29
N THR A 192 4.30 6.31 23.30
CA THR A 192 4.26 7.74 22.98
C THR A 192 3.09 8.37 23.72
N GLN A 193 3.36 9.29 24.64
CA GLN A 193 2.34 9.90 25.50
C GLN A 193 2.43 11.41 25.48
N PHE A 194 1.29 12.08 25.52
CA PHE A 194 1.21 13.54 25.55
C PHE A 194 -0.06 14.04 26.24
N VAL A 195 -0.10 15.34 26.52
CA VAL A 195 -1.25 16.02 27.12
C VAL A 195 -1.84 17.07 26.16
N TYR A 196 -3.17 17.10 26.04
CA TYR A 196 -3.90 18.25 25.52
C TYR A 196 -4.37 19.13 26.67
N VAL A 197 -4.28 20.45 26.50
CA VAL A 197 -4.92 21.42 27.39
C VAL A 197 -5.83 22.30 26.54
N LEU A 198 -7.14 22.19 26.75
CA LEU A 198 -8.17 22.88 25.98
C LEU A 198 -8.97 23.83 26.92
N PRO A 199 -8.56 25.10 27.05
CA PRO A 199 -9.25 26.07 27.91
C PRO A 199 -10.61 26.51 27.35
N PHE A 200 -11.65 26.46 28.18
CA PHE A 200 -12.96 27.03 27.86
C PHE A 200 -13.02 28.52 28.24
N ASP A 201 -12.47 28.87 29.40
CA ASP A 201 -12.30 30.23 29.91
C ASP A 201 -10.98 30.32 30.73
N GLU A 202 -10.78 31.40 31.48
CA GLU A 202 -9.58 31.65 32.30
C GLU A 202 -9.40 30.63 33.44
N LYS A 203 -10.46 29.96 33.88
CA LYS A 203 -10.46 29.05 35.03
C LYS A 203 -10.79 27.60 34.69
N ASN A 204 -11.50 27.37 33.59
CA ASN A 204 -11.99 26.06 33.18
C ASN A 204 -11.24 25.54 31.96
N ALA A 205 -10.77 24.30 32.03
CA ALA A 205 -10.12 23.62 30.91
C ALA A 205 -10.39 22.11 30.92
N LEU A 206 -10.35 21.50 29.74
CA LEU A 206 -10.17 20.07 29.61
C LEU A 206 -8.66 19.76 29.52
N VAL A 207 -8.17 18.93 30.43
CA VAL A 207 -6.79 18.44 30.45
C VAL A 207 -6.81 16.94 30.22
N GLU A 208 -6.27 16.50 29.09
CA GLU A 208 -6.38 15.13 28.63
C GLU A 208 -5.01 14.51 28.38
N VAL A 209 -4.72 13.41 29.06
CA VAL A 209 -3.57 12.57 28.73
C VAL A 209 -3.97 11.53 27.70
N THR A 210 -3.17 11.44 26.63
CA THR A 210 -3.33 10.47 25.56
C THR A 210 -2.08 9.62 25.42
N ARG A 211 -2.28 8.32 25.18
CA ARG A 211 -1.24 7.34 24.86
C ARG A 211 -1.49 6.75 23.49
N PHE A 212 -0.46 6.77 22.64
CA PHE A 212 -0.31 5.88 21.51
C PHE A 212 0.49 4.65 21.95
N GLY A 213 -0.15 3.50 22.03
CA GLY A 213 0.49 2.28 22.48
C GLY A 213 -0.21 1.01 22.00
N LYS A 214 0.51 -0.11 22.08
CA LYS A 214 -0.09 -1.43 21.82
C LYS A 214 -1.17 -1.76 22.85
N GLU A 215 -0.94 -1.40 24.11
CA GLU A 215 -1.86 -1.60 25.22
C GLU A 215 -2.68 -0.34 25.50
N VAL A 216 -3.95 -0.55 25.84
CA VAL A 216 -4.86 0.53 26.28
C VAL A 216 -4.42 1.03 27.65
N MET A 217 -4.27 2.35 27.80
CA MET A 217 -3.98 2.98 29.09
C MET A 217 -5.12 2.74 30.09
N SER A 218 -4.79 2.27 31.30
CA SER A 218 -5.76 2.15 32.37
C SER A 218 -6.15 3.52 32.94
N PHE A 219 -7.36 3.61 33.49
CA PHE A 219 -7.87 4.83 34.11
C PHE A 219 -6.96 5.34 35.24
N ASP A 220 -6.53 4.45 36.14
CA ASP A 220 -5.68 4.80 37.29
C ASP A 220 -4.32 5.34 36.85
N HIS A 221 -3.74 4.76 35.79
CA HIS A 221 -2.49 5.25 35.23
C HIS A 221 -2.66 6.65 34.62
N GLY A 222 -3.73 6.87 33.84
CA GLY A 222 -4.06 8.19 33.30
C GLY A 222 -4.26 9.23 34.41
N LYS A 223 -4.98 8.88 35.48
CA LYS A 223 -5.16 9.72 36.68
C LYS A 223 -3.83 10.08 37.34
N LYS A 224 -2.90 9.14 37.45
CA LYS A 224 -1.56 9.39 38.00
C LYS A 224 -0.78 10.40 37.13
N LEU A 225 -0.84 10.26 35.81
CA LEU A 225 -0.20 11.19 34.87
C LEU A 225 -0.81 12.59 34.96
N LEU A 226 -2.14 12.70 34.99
CA LEU A 226 -2.86 13.98 35.14
C LEU A 226 -2.51 14.68 36.45
N ASN A 227 -2.54 13.97 37.58
CA ASN A 227 -2.13 14.53 38.87
C ASN A 227 -0.68 15.06 38.85
N ASN A 228 0.23 14.34 38.20
CA ASN A 228 1.61 14.77 38.09
C ASN A 228 1.75 16.02 37.19
N TYR A 229 1.05 16.04 36.05
CA TYR A 229 1.05 17.17 35.12
C TYR A 229 0.45 18.44 35.74
N LEU A 230 -0.62 18.27 36.53
CA LEU A 230 -1.34 19.37 37.18
C LEU A 230 -0.71 19.82 38.50
N LYS A 231 0.39 19.22 38.95
CA LYS A 231 1.00 19.49 40.27
C LYS A 231 1.38 20.97 40.50
N ASN A 232 1.71 21.68 39.42
CA ASN A 232 2.11 23.10 39.47
C ASN A 232 0.95 24.07 39.18
N TYR A 233 -0.26 23.56 38.98
CA TYR A 233 -1.45 24.40 38.80
C TYR A 233 -1.96 24.84 40.18
N SER A 234 -2.72 25.94 40.22
CA SER A 234 -3.46 26.34 41.42
C SER A 234 -4.45 25.24 41.83
N ASP A 235 -4.92 25.28 43.09
CA ASP A 235 -5.94 24.34 43.57
C ASP A 235 -7.09 24.25 42.56
N PHE A 236 -7.46 23.02 42.20
CA PHE A 236 -8.47 22.75 41.18
C PHE A 236 -9.49 21.71 41.64
N GLN A 237 -10.70 21.83 41.10
CA GLN A 237 -11.77 20.86 41.22
C GLN A 237 -11.96 20.12 39.89
N VAL A 238 -12.08 18.79 39.93
CA VAL A 238 -12.49 18.00 38.76
C VAL A 238 -14.01 18.05 38.65
N LEU A 239 -14.51 18.61 37.55
CA LEU A 239 -15.93 18.77 37.25
C LEU A 239 -16.50 17.56 36.49
N ASP A 240 -15.72 17.01 35.57
CA ASP A 240 -16.11 15.87 34.75
C ASP A 240 -14.90 15.05 34.29
N VAL A 241 -15.15 13.80 33.89
CA VAL A 241 -14.13 12.85 33.46
C VAL A 241 -14.54 12.16 32.17
N GLU A 242 -13.69 12.22 31.16
CA GLU A 242 -13.87 11.46 29.91
C GLU A 242 -12.76 10.42 29.71
N THR A 243 -13.13 9.31 29.07
CA THR A 243 -12.19 8.24 28.71
C THR A 243 -12.59 7.65 27.38
N GLY A 244 -11.61 7.23 26.58
CA GLY A 244 -11.90 6.58 25.32
C GLY A 244 -10.68 5.91 24.70
N CYS A 245 -10.94 5.19 23.62
CA CYS A 245 -9.91 4.56 22.82
C CYS A 245 -10.27 4.64 21.34
N ILE A 246 -9.40 5.22 20.53
CA ILE A 246 -9.53 5.32 19.08
C ILE A 246 -8.59 4.29 18.43
N PRO A 247 -9.08 3.41 17.56
CA PRO A 247 -8.24 2.46 16.85
C PRO A 247 -7.46 3.19 15.74
N MET A 248 -6.14 3.17 15.84
CA MET A 248 -5.22 3.70 14.81
C MET A 248 -4.60 2.53 14.05
N THR A 249 -4.88 2.41 12.76
CA THR A 249 -4.42 1.28 11.95
C THR A 249 -4.24 1.65 10.49
N ASP A 250 -3.34 0.97 9.78
CA ASP A 250 -3.16 1.05 8.32
C ASP A 250 -3.87 -0.10 7.57
N ALA A 251 -4.64 -0.92 8.26
CA ALA A 251 -5.45 -1.97 7.64
C ALA A 251 -6.51 -1.40 6.69
N VAL A 252 -6.79 -2.11 5.60
CA VAL A 252 -7.91 -1.75 4.72
C VAL A 252 -9.21 -2.07 5.44
N ILE A 253 -10.16 -1.13 5.42
CA ILE A 253 -11.47 -1.34 6.02
C ILE A 253 -12.40 -1.88 4.93
N PRO A 254 -12.98 -3.08 5.09
CA PRO A 254 -13.86 -3.66 4.08
C PRO A 254 -15.08 -2.77 3.80
N SER A 255 -15.39 -2.59 2.52
CA SER A 255 -16.66 -1.97 2.11
C SER A 255 -17.85 -2.86 2.47
N GLU A 256 -19.01 -2.24 2.63
CA GLU A 256 -20.28 -2.93 2.83
C GLU A 256 -20.59 -3.93 1.69
N LYS A 257 -21.16 -5.08 2.05
CA LYS A 257 -21.56 -6.13 1.10
C LYS A 257 -22.91 -5.87 0.44
N HIS A 258 -23.76 -5.06 1.06
CA HIS A 258 -25.16 -4.85 0.65
C HIS A 258 -25.40 -3.42 0.20
N THR A 259 -26.12 -3.24 -0.91
CA THR A 259 -26.34 -1.95 -1.56
C THR A 259 -27.24 -0.96 -0.81
N ASN A 260 -28.05 -1.44 0.14
CA ASN A 260 -28.88 -0.61 1.03
C ASN A 260 -28.19 -0.30 2.37
N VAL A 261 -26.98 -0.79 2.61
CA VAL A 261 -26.20 -0.50 3.81
C VAL A 261 -25.11 0.49 3.44
N ARG A 262 -24.83 1.46 4.32
CA ARG A 262 -23.67 2.34 4.25
C ARG A 262 -22.97 2.29 5.59
N ASN A 263 -21.72 1.87 5.62
CA ASN A 263 -20.89 2.01 6.81
C ASN A 263 -20.67 3.49 7.11
N MET A 264 -20.47 3.87 8.36
CA MET A 264 -20.35 5.28 8.78
C MET A 264 -19.15 5.50 9.70
N GLY A 265 -18.61 6.72 9.70
CA GLY A 265 -17.55 7.12 10.63
C GLY A 265 -16.31 6.24 10.57
N ALA A 266 -15.86 5.73 11.72
CA ALA A 266 -14.73 4.80 11.79
C ALA A 266 -14.94 3.53 10.96
N ARG A 267 -16.18 3.04 10.85
CA ARG A 267 -16.55 1.87 10.02
C ARG A 267 -16.42 2.14 8.52
N ALA A 268 -16.49 3.40 8.13
CA ALA A 268 -16.26 3.87 6.77
C ALA A 268 -14.85 4.44 6.54
N GLY A 269 -13.92 4.24 7.49
CA GLY A 269 -12.52 4.65 7.32
C GLY A 269 -12.21 6.12 7.55
N HIS A 270 -13.15 6.92 8.07
CA HIS A 270 -12.95 8.36 8.29
C HIS A 270 -12.06 8.72 9.48
N VAL A 271 -11.60 7.74 10.26
CA VAL A 271 -10.58 7.97 11.30
C VAL A 271 -9.22 7.98 10.65
N LYS A 272 -8.50 9.12 10.76
CA LYS A 272 -7.14 9.23 10.27
C LYS A 272 -6.25 8.20 10.96
N PRO A 273 -5.61 7.28 10.21
CA PRO A 273 -4.83 6.18 10.76
C PRO A 273 -3.79 6.56 11.80
N SER A 274 -3.14 7.71 11.65
CA SER A 274 -1.95 8.09 12.41
C SER A 274 -2.19 9.07 13.56
N THR A 275 -3.39 9.64 13.66
CA THR A 275 -3.71 10.70 14.65
C THR A 275 -5.10 10.61 15.28
N GLY A 276 -6.01 9.82 14.70
CA GLY A 276 -7.38 9.65 15.19
C GLY A 276 -8.37 10.76 14.83
N TYR A 277 -7.92 11.83 14.16
CA TYR A 277 -8.84 12.89 13.70
C TYR A 277 -9.87 12.34 12.71
N ALA A 278 -11.14 12.70 12.91
CA ALA A 278 -12.24 12.16 12.11
C ALA A 278 -13.39 13.14 11.85
N PHE A 279 -13.60 14.15 12.72
CA PHE A 279 -14.84 14.92 12.74
C PHE A 279 -15.13 15.65 11.41
N LYS A 280 -14.17 16.42 10.89
CA LYS A 280 -14.27 17.10 9.58
C LYS A 280 -14.58 16.09 8.46
N SER A 281 -13.84 14.98 8.40
CA SER A 281 -14.04 13.93 7.40
C SER A 281 -15.44 13.29 7.47
N MET A 282 -15.92 12.98 8.69
CA MET A 282 -17.26 12.44 8.91
C MET A 282 -18.37 13.42 8.52
N SER A 283 -18.16 14.72 8.75
CA SER A 283 -19.12 15.74 8.34
C SER A 283 -19.22 15.87 6.82
N LEU A 284 -18.08 15.89 6.13
CA LEU A 284 -18.07 15.93 4.67
C LEU A 284 -18.70 14.66 4.06
N ASP A 285 -18.48 13.49 4.68
CA ASP A 285 -19.14 12.24 4.29
C ASP A 285 -20.67 12.32 4.47
N ALA A 286 -21.14 12.88 5.59
CA ALA A 286 -22.57 13.11 5.83
C ALA A 286 -23.21 14.00 4.75
N THR A 287 -22.58 15.11 4.39
CA THR A 287 -23.04 15.98 3.28
C THR A 287 -23.06 15.22 1.95
N ASN A 288 -22.02 14.43 1.65
CA ASN A 288 -21.95 13.64 0.43
C ASN A 288 -23.05 12.57 0.35
N ILE A 289 -23.34 11.89 1.45
CA ILE A 289 -24.41 10.90 1.55
C ILE A 289 -25.77 11.59 1.35
N ALA A 290 -26.01 12.71 2.03
CA ALA A 290 -27.27 13.45 1.91
C ALA A 290 -27.49 13.97 0.47
N ASN A 291 -26.43 14.43 -0.21
CA ASN A 291 -26.47 14.80 -1.63
C ASN A 291 -26.86 13.62 -2.54
N GLN A 292 -26.32 12.43 -2.30
CA GLN A 292 -26.66 11.23 -3.07
C GLN A 292 -28.13 10.81 -2.88
N ILE A 293 -28.66 10.97 -1.67
CA ILE A 293 -30.07 10.68 -1.36
C ILE A 293 -30.98 11.71 -2.03
N ALA A 294 -30.61 13.00 -2.00
CA ALA A 294 -31.36 14.08 -2.67
C ALA A 294 -31.46 13.88 -4.19
N SER A 295 -30.45 13.30 -4.83
CA SER A 295 -30.47 12.97 -6.26
C SER A 295 -31.18 11.64 -6.58
N GLU A 296 -31.99 11.11 -5.65
CA GLU A 296 -32.74 9.86 -5.76
C GLU A 296 -31.92 8.61 -6.14
N ASN A 297 -30.62 8.57 -5.76
CA ASN A 297 -29.82 7.39 -6.03
C ASN A 297 -30.35 6.18 -5.25
N LYS A 298 -30.67 5.11 -5.97
CA LYS A 298 -31.11 3.83 -5.36
C LYS A 298 -30.00 3.15 -4.56
N ILE A 299 -28.73 3.49 -4.82
CA ILE A 299 -27.55 2.91 -4.17
C ILE A 299 -26.67 4.06 -3.68
N ILE A 300 -26.35 4.06 -2.39
CA ILE A 300 -25.35 4.98 -1.83
C ILE A 300 -23.98 4.37 -2.06
N LYS A 301 -23.07 5.11 -2.67
CA LYS A 301 -21.70 4.64 -2.89
C LYS A 301 -20.97 4.49 -1.55
N SER A 302 -20.15 3.44 -1.46
CA SER A 302 -19.20 3.27 -0.37
C SER A 302 -18.22 4.44 -0.29
N SER A 303 -17.63 4.62 0.89
CA SER A 303 -16.65 5.70 1.09
C SER A 303 -15.35 5.37 0.34
N ASP A 304 -14.90 6.27 -0.53
CA ASP A 304 -13.63 6.13 -1.24
C ASP A 304 -12.43 6.09 -0.27
N VAL A 305 -12.58 6.68 0.93
CA VAL A 305 -11.55 6.73 1.98
C VAL A 305 -11.22 5.34 2.55
N GLN A 306 -12.13 4.36 2.42
CA GLN A 306 -11.88 2.98 2.88
C GLN A 306 -10.71 2.31 2.17
N LEU A 307 -10.45 2.67 0.91
CA LEU A 307 -9.43 2.04 0.07
C LEU A 307 -8.01 2.40 0.48
N ARG A 308 -7.80 3.60 1.06
CA ARG A 308 -6.49 4.08 1.55
C ARG A 308 -5.38 3.92 0.51
N ASP A 309 -5.65 4.31 -0.74
CA ASP A 309 -4.75 4.12 -1.88
C ASP A 309 -3.91 5.37 -2.23
N ASN A 310 -3.98 6.40 -1.39
CA ASN A 310 -3.26 7.66 -1.58
C ASN A 310 -1.85 7.64 -0.96
N ARG A 311 -1.08 8.70 -1.20
CA ARG A 311 0.29 8.84 -0.64
C ARG A 311 0.32 8.99 0.88
N PHE A 312 -0.72 9.56 1.49
CA PHE A 312 -0.80 9.76 2.94
C PHE A 312 -1.00 8.44 3.68
N ALA A 313 -1.70 7.47 3.07
CA ALA A 313 -1.78 6.10 3.61
C ALA A 313 -0.39 5.45 3.77
N PHE A 314 0.54 5.73 2.85
CA PHE A 314 1.94 5.30 3.00
C PHE A 314 2.62 6.00 4.17
N TYR A 315 2.49 7.33 4.30
CA TYR A 315 3.09 8.09 5.41
C TYR A 315 2.54 7.63 6.77
N ASP A 316 1.24 7.37 6.84
CA ASP A 316 0.55 6.88 8.02
C ASP A 316 1.07 5.49 8.42
N SER A 317 1.24 4.58 7.46
CA SER A 317 1.81 3.25 7.70
C SER A 317 3.24 3.33 8.26
N LEU A 318 4.07 4.26 7.76
CA LEU A 318 5.42 4.47 8.30
C LEU A 318 5.38 4.93 9.76
N LEU A 319 4.53 5.92 10.09
CA LEU A 319 4.44 6.41 11.47
C LEU A 319 3.87 5.33 12.39
N LEU A 320 2.82 4.62 11.99
CA LEU A 320 2.23 3.55 12.78
C LEU A 320 3.23 2.42 13.05
N ARG A 321 4.04 2.08 12.06
CA ARG A 321 5.14 1.14 12.25
C ARG A 321 6.12 1.61 13.31
N ILE A 322 6.57 2.87 13.24
CA ILE A 322 7.50 3.44 14.21
C ILE A 322 6.88 3.43 15.62
N LEU A 323 5.62 3.88 15.76
CA LEU A 323 4.92 3.89 17.03
C LEU A 323 4.69 2.49 17.62
N THR A 324 4.61 1.46 16.77
CA THR A 324 4.42 0.07 17.19
C THR A 324 5.75 -0.62 17.55
N GLU A 325 6.79 -0.47 16.72
CA GLU A 325 8.08 -1.17 16.87
C GLU A 325 9.07 -0.41 17.76
N GLU A 326 9.07 0.93 17.71
CA GLU A 326 10.04 1.80 18.38
C GLU A 326 9.33 3.01 19.06
N PRO A 327 8.38 2.78 19.99
CA PRO A 327 7.51 3.83 20.55
C PRO A 327 8.25 4.99 21.22
N ASN A 328 9.47 4.76 21.73
CA ASN A 328 10.32 5.80 22.32
C ASN A 328 10.73 6.89 21.31
N LEU A 329 10.61 6.63 20.01
CA LEU A 329 10.88 7.61 18.96
C LEU A 329 9.72 8.59 18.73
N GLY A 330 8.51 8.34 19.24
CA GLY A 330 7.37 9.23 18.99
C GLY A 330 7.59 10.64 19.55
N LYS A 331 7.91 10.77 20.85
CA LYS A 331 8.23 12.07 21.48
C LYS A 331 9.27 12.88 20.68
N PRO A 332 10.47 12.37 20.37
CA PRO A 332 11.46 13.15 19.63
C PRO A 332 11.03 13.48 18.18
N ILE A 333 10.26 12.61 17.52
CA ILE A 333 9.71 12.89 16.18
C ILE A 333 8.73 14.07 16.23
N PHE A 334 7.72 14.01 17.11
CA PHE A 334 6.70 15.06 17.21
C PHE A 334 7.27 16.39 17.74
N LYS A 335 8.15 16.36 18.76
CA LYS A 335 8.79 17.61 19.24
C LYS A 335 9.58 18.29 18.12
N ARG A 336 10.33 17.53 17.33
CA ARG A 336 11.08 18.09 16.20
C ARG A 336 10.17 18.62 15.09
N LEU A 337 9.05 17.95 14.81
CA LEU A 337 8.02 18.45 13.89
C LEU A 337 7.53 19.84 14.34
N PHE A 338 7.13 19.94 15.61
CA PHE A 338 6.56 21.15 16.20
C PHE A 338 7.56 22.31 16.33
N ASP A 339 8.85 22.02 16.49
CA ASP A 339 9.91 23.03 16.52
C ASP A 339 10.28 23.60 15.14
N LYS A 340 10.07 22.81 14.07
CA LYS A 340 10.59 23.14 12.73
C LYS A 340 9.53 23.53 11.72
N ILE A 341 8.29 23.12 11.92
CA ILE A 341 7.18 23.33 10.98
C ILE A 341 6.11 24.21 11.63
N LYS A 342 5.63 25.22 10.89
CA LYS A 342 4.54 26.09 11.33
C LYS A 342 3.28 25.25 11.59
N ALA A 343 2.56 25.55 12.68
CA ALA A 343 1.34 24.86 13.06
C ALA A 343 0.34 24.67 11.91
N THR A 344 0.06 25.72 11.13
CA THR A 344 -0.86 25.66 9.98
C THR A 344 -0.46 24.61 8.95
N ASN A 345 0.83 24.47 8.67
CA ASN A 345 1.32 23.49 7.70
C ASN A 345 1.21 22.06 8.23
N ILE A 346 1.35 21.88 9.55
CA ILE A 346 1.09 20.59 10.21
C ILE A 346 -0.39 20.24 10.06
N LEU A 347 -1.30 21.18 10.36
CA LEU A 347 -2.74 20.95 10.24
C LEU A 347 -3.17 20.61 8.80
N TYR A 348 -2.66 21.32 7.78
CA TYR A 348 -2.91 20.96 6.38
C TYR A 348 -2.34 19.57 6.00
N PHE A 349 -1.18 19.19 6.54
CA PHE A 349 -0.63 17.85 6.34
C PHE A 349 -1.51 16.77 6.99
N LEU A 350 -2.05 17.05 8.19
CA LEU A 350 -2.96 16.14 8.88
C LEU A 350 -4.31 15.99 8.16
N ASP A 351 -4.78 17.03 7.48
CA ASP A 351 -5.97 17.00 6.62
C ASP A 351 -5.74 16.39 5.23
N GLU A 352 -4.51 15.96 4.93
CA GLU A 352 -4.14 15.42 3.61
C GLU A 352 -4.24 16.46 2.47
N GLU A 353 -4.20 17.75 2.83
CA GLU A 353 -4.31 18.89 1.91
C GLU A 353 -2.93 19.51 1.56
N SER A 354 -1.84 19.02 2.16
CA SER A 354 -0.48 19.49 1.87
C SER A 354 -0.01 19.15 0.45
N LYS A 355 0.88 19.98 -0.09
CA LYS A 355 1.55 19.75 -1.38
C LYS A 355 2.86 19.00 -1.19
N PHE A 356 3.31 18.30 -2.22
CA PHE A 356 4.56 17.51 -2.19
C PHE A 356 5.79 18.33 -1.74
N LYS A 357 5.89 19.61 -2.14
CA LYS A 357 6.99 20.50 -1.69
C LYS A 357 6.98 20.77 -0.19
N GLU A 358 5.79 20.88 0.40
CA GLU A 358 5.61 21.10 1.85
C GLU A 358 5.92 19.80 2.61
N GLU A 359 5.47 18.67 2.07
CA GLU A 359 5.77 17.32 2.59
C GLU A 359 7.29 17.07 2.62
N LEU A 360 8.03 17.41 1.56
CA LEU A 360 9.49 17.30 1.54
C LEU A 360 10.15 18.11 2.66
N LYS A 361 9.66 19.34 2.91
CA LYS A 361 10.14 20.18 4.02
C LYS A 361 9.84 19.53 5.37
N ILE A 362 8.65 18.96 5.54
CA ILE A 362 8.28 18.20 6.74
C ILE A 362 9.26 17.04 6.93
N PHE A 363 9.41 16.16 5.95
CA PHE A 363 10.25 14.96 6.09
C PHE A 363 11.73 15.28 6.30
N TYR A 364 12.28 16.28 5.62
CA TYR A 364 13.64 16.75 5.85
C TYR A 364 13.84 17.32 7.25
N SER A 365 12.80 17.94 7.81
CA SER A 365 12.85 18.48 9.16
C SER A 365 12.82 17.40 10.25
N LEU A 366 12.32 16.19 9.96
CA LEU A 366 12.17 15.09 10.91
C LEU A 366 13.49 14.32 11.13
N GLN A 367 13.46 13.38 12.08
CA GLN A 367 14.49 12.35 12.20
C GLN A 367 14.28 11.32 11.07
N TRP A 368 14.88 11.56 9.90
CA TRP A 368 14.61 10.79 8.68
C TRP A 368 15.04 9.30 8.76
N LEU A 369 16.06 8.96 9.56
CA LEU A 369 16.57 7.59 9.69
C LEU A 369 15.48 6.57 10.12
N PRO A 370 14.71 6.80 11.21
CA PRO A 370 13.55 5.98 11.55
C PRO A 370 12.57 5.75 10.40
N PHE A 371 12.24 6.80 9.65
CA PHE A 371 11.31 6.70 8.52
C PHE A 371 11.90 5.91 7.35
N ILE A 372 13.19 6.07 7.04
CA ILE A 372 13.85 5.25 6.01
C ILE A 372 13.90 3.78 6.43
N ARG A 373 14.23 3.48 7.69
CA ARG A 373 14.21 2.10 8.21
C ARG A 373 12.81 1.51 8.11
N ALA A 374 11.78 2.26 8.53
CA ALA A 374 10.40 1.84 8.40
C ALA A 374 10.01 1.62 6.93
N ALA A 375 10.41 2.50 6.03
CA ALA A 375 10.11 2.41 4.60
C ALA A 375 10.79 1.22 3.95
N ILE A 376 12.08 0.98 4.24
CA ILE A 376 12.80 -0.23 3.81
C ILE A 376 12.06 -1.45 4.37
N LYS A 377 11.85 -1.55 5.67
CA LYS A 377 11.16 -2.73 6.20
C LYS A 377 9.74 -2.91 5.60
N GLN A 378 9.01 -1.84 5.27
CA GLN A 378 7.69 -1.91 4.61
C GLN A 378 7.80 -2.41 3.17
N LEU A 379 8.78 -1.89 2.44
CA LEU A 379 9.19 -2.36 1.12
C LEU A 379 9.74 -3.77 1.13
N TRP A 380 10.03 -4.38 2.29
CA TRP A 380 10.50 -5.77 2.39
C TRP A 380 9.46 -6.71 3.04
N SER A 381 8.48 -6.22 3.81
CA SER A 381 7.43 -7.03 4.47
C SER A 381 6.28 -7.52 3.56
N GLN A 382 5.78 -6.69 2.64
CA GLN A 382 4.74 -7.08 1.68
C GLN A 382 5.23 -8.15 0.66
N ASN A 383 4.49 -9.18 0.32
CA ASN A 383 4.93 -10.16 -0.70
C ASN A 383 4.41 -9.74 -2.09
N SER A 384 5.00 -8.67 -2.67
CA SER A 384 4.51 -8.04 -3.90
C SER A 384 5.43 -8.35 -5.11
N PRO A 385 4.86 -8.63 -6.31
CA PRO A 385 5.61 -8.80 -7.55
C PRO A 385 6.61 -7.68 -7.83
N PHE A 386 6.25 -6.45 -7.46
CA PHE A 386 7.09 -5.27 -7.62
C PHE A 386 8.46 -5.40 -6.94
N LYS A 387 8.53 -6.10 -5.79
CA LYS A 387 9.78 -6.25 -5.03
C LYS A 387 10.81 -7.09 -5.75
N LYS A 388 10.37 -8.21 -6.35
CA LYS A 388 11.26 -9.08 -7.12
C LYS A 388 11.84 -8.33 -8.32
N THR A 389 11.03 -7.47 -8.95
CA THR A 389 11.46 -6.62 -10.07
C THR A 389 12.28 -5.39 -9.70
N LEU A 390 12.47 -5.08 -8.41
CA LEU A 390 13.40 -4.02 -7.97
C LEU A 390 14.85 -4.52 -7.93
N ILE A 391 15.08 -5.83 -7.78
CA ILE A 391 16.43 -6.40 -7.73
C ILE A 391 17.20 -6.09 -9.03
N PRO A 392 16.66 -6.34 -10.24
CA PRO A 392 17.32 -5.95 -11.49
C PRO A 392 17.66 -4.45 -11.53
N LEU A 393 16.71 -3.57 -11.16
CA LEU A 393 16.91 -2.12 -11.19
C LEU A 393 18.03 -1.68 -10.24
N ILE A 394 18.06 -2.19 -9.01
CA ILE A 394 19.10 -1.88 -8.03
C ILE A 394 20.46 -2.40 -8.51
N LEU A 395 20.51 -3.62 -9.05
CA LEU A 395 21.75 -4.18 -9.59
C LEU A 395 22.25 -3.42 -10.80
N THR A 396 21.36 -2.97 -11.70
CA THR A 396 21.73 -2.08 -12.81
C THR A 396 22.40 -0.82 -12.26
N LEU A 397 21.80 -0.16 -11.27
CA LEU A 397 22.39 1.05 -10.66
C LEU A 397 23.76 0.78 -10.03
N ILE A 398 23.93 -0.34 -9.31
CA ILE A 398 25.22 -0.74 -8.74
C ILE A 398 26.24 -1.04 -9.83
N PHE A 399 25.85 -1.73 -10.90
CA PHE A 399 26.74 -2.07 -12.01
C PHE A 399 27.13 -0.84 -12.83
N LEU A 400 26.26 0.17 -12.96
CA LEU A 400 26.63 1.46 -13.52
C LEU A 400 27.69 2.17 -12.66
N ILE A 401 27.62 2.05 -11.33
CA ILE A 401 28.67 2.55 -10.43
C ILE A 401 29.97 1.75 -10.64
N PHE A 402 29.91 0.43 -10.73
CA PHE A 402 31.10 -0.38 -11.00
C PHE A 402 31.73 -0.06 -12.36
N SER A 403 30.90 0.16 -13.38
CA SER A 403 31.34 0.57 -14.71
C SER A 403 32.03 1.94 -14.66
N SER A 404 31.48 2.92 -13.92
CA SER A 404 32.08 4.25 -13.81
C SER A 404 33.44 4.25 -13.09
N PHE A 405 33.70 3.27 -12.23
CA PHE A 405 35.00 3.03 -11.60
C PHE A 405 35.93 2.09 -12.39
N ASN A 406 35.55 1.69 -13.62
CA ASN A 406 36.30 0.75 -14.47
C ASN A 406 36.57 -0.62 -13.80
N VAL A 407 35.65 -1.10 -12.96
CA VAL A 407 35.74 -2.42 -12.30
C VAL A 407 34.71 -3.41 -12.87
N SER A 408 34.62 -3.47 -14.21
CA SER A 408 33.66 -4.32 -14.93
C SER A 408 33.81 -5.81 -14.66
N TYR A 409 35.02 -6.29 -14.32
CA TYR A 409 35.24 -7.69 -13.93
C TYR A 409 34.40 -8.13 -12.72
N LEU A 410 34.01 -7.20 -11.83
CA LEU A 410 33.10 -7.49 -10.72
C LEU A 410 31.67 -7.72 -11.21
N ILE A 411 31.25 -7.03 -12.27
CA ILE A 411 29.95 -7.23 -12.93
C ILE A 411 29.93 -8.64 -13.52
N ASP A 412 30.93 -8.97 -14.32
CA ASP A 412 31.03 -10.26 -15.01
C ASP A 412 31.14 -11.43 -14.02
N GLY A 413 31.93 -11.29 -12.96
CA GLY A 413 32.02 -12.27 -11.87
C GLY A 413 30.69 -12.46 -11.14
N SER A 414 29.95 -11.38 -10.88
CA SER A 414 28.63 -11.44 -10.25
C SER A 414 27.60 -12.15 -11.13
N LEU A 415 27.61 -11.87 -12.44
CA LEU A 415 26.76 -12.53 -13.43
C LEU A 415 27.13 -14.02 -13.57
N LEU A 416 28.42 -14.37 -13.58
CA LEU A 416 28.85 -15.77 -13.64
C LEU A 416 28.37 -16.56 -12.42
N ILE A 417 28.54 -16.01 -11.22
CA ILE A 417 28.01 -16.63 -9.98
C ILE A 417 26.49 -16.79 -10.09
N GLY A 418 25.78 -15.74 -10.50
CA GLY A 418 24.33 -15.79 -10.69
C GLY A 418 23.88 -16.84 -11.71
N LEU A 419 24.60 -16.97 -12.82
CA LEU A 419 24.35 -17.97 -13.87
C LEU A 419 24.51 -19.39 -13.31
N VAL A 420 25.54 -19.64 -12.50
CA VAL A 420 25.83 -20.95 -11.91
C VAL A 420 24.79 -21.32 -10.83
N PHE A 421 24.35 -20.38 -10.00
CA PHE A 421 23.46 -20.70 -8.88
C PHE A 421 21.97 -20.61 -9.20
N PHE A 422 21.57 -19.76 -10.15
CA PHE A 422 20.16 -19.51 -10.46
C PHE A 422 19.86 -19.61 -11.96
N GLY A 423 20.77 -19.11 -12.81
CA GLY A 423 20.58 -19.05 -14.26
C GLY A 423 20.38 -20.42 -14.92
N ILE A 424 21.35 -21.32 -14.87
CA ILE A 424 21.19 -22.67 -15.44
C ILE A 424 20.37 -23.61 -14.51
N PRO A 425 20.51 -23.56 -13.17
CA PRO A 425 19.77 -24.46 -12.29
C PRO A 425 18.25 -24.40 -12.36
N HIS A 426 17.63 -23.27 -12.70
CA HIS A 426 16.16 -23.21 -12.76
C HIS A 426 15.57 -24.03 -13.91
N GLY A 427 16.30 -24.23 -15.02
CA GLY A 427 15.90 -25.16 -16.09
C GLY A 427 16.34 -26.60 -15.82
N ALA A 428 17.35 -26.81 -14.99
CA ALA A 428 17.85 -28.14 -14.63
C ALA A 428 16.82 -29.01 -13.84
N ILE A 429 15.72 -28.42 -13.40
CA ILE A 429 14.62 -29.08 -12.67
C ILE A 429 13.40 -29.40 -13.54
N ASP A 430 13.49 -29.24 -14.86
CA ASP A 430 12.39 -29.53 -15.80
C ASP A 430 11.83 -30.97 -15.70
N HIS A 431 12.66 -31.92 -15.29
CA HIS A 431 12.25 -33.31 -15.08
C HIS A 431 11.17 -33.47 -14.01
N LEU A 432 11.17 -32.58 -13.01
CA LEU A 432 10.15 -32.55 -11.96
C LEU A 432 8.82 -31.98 -12.49
N LEU A 433 8.87 -31.13 -13.52
CA LEU A 433 7.69 -30.53 -14.13
C LEU A 433 6.92 -31.53 -15.00
N GLU A 434 7.62 -32.45 -15.65
CA GLU A 434 6.96 -33.47 -16.50
C GLU A 434 6.11 -34.44 -15.68
N THR A 435 6.57 -34.77 -14.47
CA THR A 435 5.87 -35.68 -13.55
C THR A 435 5.01 -34.94 -12.52
N ASN A 436 5.21 -33.64 -12.38
CA ASN A 436 4.62 -32.77 -11.37
C ASN A 436 4.82 -33.30 -9.93
N GLN A 437 5.93 -33.99 -9.66
CA GLN A 437 6.23 -34.62 -8.37
C GLN A 437 7.69 -34.41 -7.96
N PHE A 438 7.91 -33.79 -6.80
CA PHE A 438 9.26 -33.38 -6.34
C PHE A 438 10.21 -34.55 -6.07
N ASN A 439 9.68 -35.70 -5.63
CA ASN A 439 10.48 -36.85 -5.21
C ASN A 439 10.62 -37.94 -6.26
N GLN A 440 10.05 -37.77 -7.46
CA GLN A 440 10.19 -38.81 -8.48
C GLN A 440 11.63 -38.91 -8.99
N PRO A 441 12.14 -40.15 -9.20
CA PRO A 441 13.42 -40.35 -9.85
C PRO A 441 13.31 -39.97 -11.32
N ILE A 442 14.42 -39.54 -11.90
CA ILE A 442 14.46 -39.24 -13.32
C ILE A 442 14.43 -40.53 -14.15
N THR A 443 13.90 -40.42 -15.37
CA THR A 443 13.87 -41.55 -16.31
C THR A 443 14.90 -41.34 -17.43
N LEU A 444 15.51 -42.44 -17.90
CA LEU A 444 16.36 -42.40 -19.09
C LEU A 444 15.61 -41.89 -20.33
N LYS A 445 14.31 -42.16 -20.40
CA LYS A 445 13.42 -41.63 -21.44
C LYS A 445 13.38 -40.09 -21.44
N PHE A 446 13.25 -39.47 -20.27
CA PHE A 446 13.29 -38.01 -20.15
C PHE A 446 14.63 -37.46 -20.64
N ILE A 447 15.75 -38.01 -20.17
CA ILE A 447 17.10 -37.55 -20.55
C ILE A 447 17.28 -37.66 -22.06
N GLY A 448 16.95 -38.82 -22.65
CA GLY A 448 17.07 -39.04 -24.09
C GLY A 448 16.22 -38.07 -24.90
N LEU A 449 14.97 -37.82 -24.50
CA LEU A 449 14.09 -36.87 -25.19
C LEU A 449 14.59 -35.42 -25.06
N TYR A 450 15.08 -35.02 -23.87
CA TYR A 450 15.60 -33.69 -23.62
C TYR A 450 16.85 -33.42 -24.47
N LEU A 451 17.79 -34.37 -24.50
CA LEU A 451 18.99 -34.28 -25.33
C LEU A 451 18.67 -34.33 -26.82
N ALA A 452 17.70 -35.16 -27.26
CA ALA A 452 17.27 -35.19 -28.66
C ALA A 452 16.67 -33.84 -29.11
N GLN A 453 15.86 -33.20 -28.26
CA GLN A 453 15.32 -31.87 -28.52
C GLN A 453 16.44 -30.82 -28.62
N GLY A 454 17.39 -30.81 -27.69
CA GLY A 454 18.55 -29.90 -27.78
C GLY A 454 19.41 -30.15 -29.01
N ALA A 455 19.70 -31.42 -29.33
CA ALA A 455 20.45 -31.80 -30.52
C ALA A 455 19.74 -31.39 -31.82
N SER A 456 18.41 -31.44 -31.86
CA SER A 456 17.64 -30.95 -33.02
C SER A 456 17.80 -29.45 -33.25
N ILE A 457 17.94 -28.65 -32.17
CA ILE A 457 18.22 -27.22 -32.26
C ILE A 457 19.65 -26.97 -32.74
N VAL A 458 20.65 -27.70 -32.22
CA VAL A 458 22.03 -27.61 -32.71
C VAL A 458 22.12 -27.98 -34.19
N LEU A 459 21.43 -29.04 -34.62
CA LEU A 459 21.34 -29.42 -36.03
C LEU A 459 20.68 -28.30 -36.86
N LEU A 460 19.66 -27.64 -36.34
CA LEU A 460 19.03 -26.51 -37.02
C LEU A 460 19.97 -25.32 -37.17
N TRP A 461 20.77 -25.01 -36.15
CA TRP A 461 21.84 -24.00 -36.24
C TRP A 461 22.86 -24.35 -37.30
N TYR A 462 23.24 -25.62 -37.41
CA TYR A 462 24.14 -26.11 -38.46
C TYR A 462 23.54 -26.01 -39.87
N LEU A 463 22.24 -26.32 -40.03
CA LEU A 463 21.56 -26.30 -41.32
C LEU A 463 21.20 -24.89 -41.80
N SER A 464 20.73 -24.03 -40.90
CA SER A 464 20.32 -22.66 -41.21
C SER A 464 20.37 -21.77 -39.97
N PRO A 465 21.49 -21.05 -39.76
CA PRO A 465 21.66 -20.14 -38.62
C PRO A 465 20.58 -19.05 -38.55
N ILE A 466 20.14 -18.53 -39.71
CA ILE A 466 19.09 -17.51 -39.80
C ILE A 466 17.75 -18.07 -39.27
N VAL A 467 17.33 -19.24 -39.76
CA VAL A 467 16.07 -19.86 -39.34
C VAL A 467 16.14 -20.26 -37.86
N ALA A 468 17.29 -20.77 -37.40
CA ALA A 468 17.52 -21.10 -36.00
C ALA A 468 17.39 -19.86 -35.09
N LEU A 469 18.00 -18.73 -35.47
CA LEU A 469 17.90 -17.47 -34.74
C LEU A 469 16.45 -16.97 -34.67
N PHE A 470 15.71 -16.98 -35.78
CA PHE A 470 14.30 -16.57 -35.78
C PHE A 470 13.44 -17.44 -34.86
N ILE A 471 13.60 -18.76 -34.91
CA ILE A 471 12.86 -19.69 -34.04
C ILE A 471 13.25 -19.47 -32.57
N PHE A 472 14.54 -19.30 -32.30
CA PHE A 472 15.06 -19.01 -30.96
C PHE A 472 14.44 -17.74 -30.37
N LEU A 473 14.44 -16.65 -31.12
CA LEU A 473 13.84 -15.39 -30.69
C LEU A 473 12.32 -15.53 -30.51
N ALA A 474 11.63 -16.22 -31.43
CA ALA A 474 10.17 -16.37 -31.35
C ALA A 474 9.71 -17.07 -30.07
N TYR A 475 10.29 -18.23 -29.72
CA TYR A 475 9.90 -18.91 -28.49
C TYR A 475 10.41 -18.17 -27.23
N SER A 476 11.53 -17.46 -27.30
CA SER A 476 12.05 -16.68 -26.17
C SER A 476 11.16 -15.48 -25.87
N ILE A 477 10.75 -14.72 -26.90
CA ILE A 477 9.77 -13.64 -26.78
C ILE A 477 8.51 -14.12 -26.06
N TYR A 478 7.97 -15.27 -26.47
CA TYR A 478 6.80 -15.86 -25.84
C TYR A 478 7.06 -16.25 -24.38
N HIS A 479 8.13 -16.98 -24.11
CA HIS A 479 8.40 -17.57 -22.80
C HIS A 479 8.70 -16.51 -21.72
N PHE A 480 9.56 -15.54 -22.02
CA PHE A 480 9.87 -14.46 -21.10
C PHE A 480 8.64 -13.62 -20.80
N ALA A 481 7.84 -13.31 -21.83
CA ALA A 481 6.59 -12.60 -21.64
C ALA A 481 5.57 -13.36 -20.78
N GLN A 482 5.45 -14.68 -20.99
CA GLN A 482 4.57 -15.54 -20.20
C GLN A 482 4.95 -15.53 -18.71
N ALA A 483 6.25 -15.69 -18.42
CA ALA A 483 6.75 -15.69 -17.06
C ALA A 483 6.52 -14.34 -16.34
N ASP A 484 6.85 -13.23 -17.02
CA ASP A 484 6.68 -11.88 -16.48
C ASP A 484 5.20 -11.54 -16.23
N TYR A 485 4.33 -11.77 -17.21
CA TYR A 485 2.89 -11.50 -17.05
C TYR A 485 2.28 -12.32 -15.93
N LYS A 486 2.76 -13.56 -15.74
CA LYS A 486 2.30 -14.41 -14.65
C LYS A 486 2.67 -13.85 -13.29
N GLU A 487 3.93 -13.46 -13.10
CA GLU A 487 4.37 -12.84 -11.84
C GLU A 487 3.66 -11.50 -11.61
N TRP A 488 3.47 -10.69 -12.65
CA TRP A 488 2.82 -9.38 -12.56
C TRP A 488 1.30 -9.46 -12.44
N LYS A 489 0.72 -10.67 -12.46
CA LYS A 489 -0.71 -10.94 -12.38
C LYS A 489 -1.51 -10.17 -13.45
N LEU A 490 -0.93 -10.05 -14.64
CA LEU A 490 -1.57 -9.40 -15.78
C LEU A 490 -2.25 -10.46 -16.66
N ASN A 491 -3.56 -10.31 -16.84
CA ASN A 491 -4.34 -11.18 -17.71
C ASN A 491 -4.56 -10.49 -19.05
N SER A 492 -3.74 -10.83 -20.05
CA SER A 492 -3.93 -10.34 -21.42
C SER A 492 -3.41 -11.38 -22.43
N PRO A 493 -4.15 -11.63 -23.53
CA PRO A 493 -3.68 -12.51 -24.60
C PRO A 493 -2.51 -11.88 -25.40
N PHE A 494 -2.24 -10.60 -25.21
CA PHE A 494 -1.19 -9.85 -25.91
C PHE A 494 0.12 -9.76 -25.13
N SER A 495 0.43 -10.73 -24.25
CA SER A 495 1.67 -10.73 -23.46
C SER A 495 2.91 -10.71 -24.36
N TRP A 496 2.85 -11.34 -25.53
CA TRP A 496 3.94 -11.37 -26.52
C TRP A 496 4.39 -9.96 -26.97
N ILE A 497 3.53 -8.93 -26.89
CA ILE A 497 3.93 -7.54 -27.20
C ILE A 497 5.03 -7.09 -26.25
N TRP A 498 4.92 -7.41 -24.95
CA TRP A 498 5.96 -7.10 -23.97
C TRP A 498 7.27 -7.81 -24.31
N GLY A 499 7.22 -9.11 -24.62
CA GLY A 499 8.41 -9.87 -25.01
C GLY A 499 9.08 -9.28 -26.25
N LEU A 500 8.29 -8.84 -27.24
CA LEU A 500 8.80 -8.19 -28.44
C LEU A 500 9.49 -6.86 -28.11
N LEU A 501 8.85 -5.99 -27.32
CA LEU A 501 9.44 -4.73 -26.88
C LEU A 501 10.73 -4.93 -26.08
N PHE A 502 10.76 -5.94 -25.21
CA PHE A 502 11.94 -6.33 -24.45
C PHE A 502 13.09 -6.76 -25.37
N PHE A 503 12.87 -7.74 -26.26
CA PHE A 503 13.94 -8.27 -27.13
C PHE A 503 14.42 -7.24 -28.15
N ILE A 504 13.52 -6.47 -28.77
CA ILE A 504 13.92 -5.36 -29.66
C ILE A 504 14.71 -4.32 -28.87
N GLY A 505 14.21 -3.93 -27.70
CA GLY A 505 14.84 -2.94 -26.83
C GLY A 505 16.25 -3.31 -26.38
N ILE A 506 16.47 -4.56 -25.97
CA ILE A 506 17.78 -4.99 -25.45
C ILE A 506 18.79 -5.31 -26.55
N LEU A 507 18.36 -5.94 -27.65
CA LEU A 507 19.27 -6.32 -28.73
C LEU A 507 19.70 -5.10 -29.55
N LEU A 508 18.74 -4.27 -29.97
CA LEU A 508 19.02 -3.14 -30.87
C LEU A 508 19.64 -1.93 -30.15
N SER A 509 19.68 -1.93 -28.81
CA SER A 509 20.41 -0.91 -28.05
C SER A 509 21.92 -1.09 -28.11
N HIS A 510 22.41 -2.26 -28.56
CA HIS A 510 23.84 -2.58 -28.64
C HIS A 510 24.21 -3.07 -30.05
N PRO A 511 24.00 -2.27 -31.11
CA PRO A 511 24.10 -2.75 -32.50
C PRO A 511 25.49 -3.29 -32.87
N ASN A 512 26.57 -2.74 -32.30
CA ASN A 512 27.93 -3.20 -32.58
C ASN A 512 28.19 -4.59 -31.97
N GLU A 513 27.93 -4.76 -30.66
CA GLU A 513 28.09 -6.05 -29.98
C GLU A 513 27.13 -7.10 -30.56
N LEU A 514 25.92 -6.70 -30.95
CA LEU A 514 24.99 -7.58 -31.64
C LEU A 514 25.56 -8.04 -32.98
N ASN A 515 26.16 -7.15 -33.79
CA ASN A 515 26.80 -7.54 -35.05
C ASN A 515 27.97 -8.50 -34.84
N GLU A 516 28.79 -8.31 -33.80
CA GLU A 516 29.86 -9.26 -33.44
C GLU A 516 29.29 -10.66 -33.14
N ILE A 517 28.18 -10.73 -32.40
CA ILE A 517 27.50 -12.00 -32.10
C ILE A 517 26.88 -12.61 -33.36
N LEU A 518 26.20 -11.81 -34.19
CA LEU A 518 25.61 -12.29 -35.44
C LEU A 518 26.67 -12.87 -36.39
N ASN A 519 27.82 -12.21 -36.48
CA ASN A 519 28.95 -12.67 -37.28
C ASN A 519 29.49 -14.02 -36.76
N GLN A 520 29.69 -14.17 -35.45
CA GLN A 520 30.06 -15.46 -34.84
C GLN A 520 29.01 -16.55 -35.07
N LEU A 521 27.73 -16.18 -35.21
CA LEU A 521 26.64 -17.09 -35.53
C LEU A 521 26.47 -17.33 -37.04
N THR A 522 27.33 -16.76 -37.90
CA THR A 522 27.21 -16.81 -39.37
C THR A 522 25.88 -16.24 -39.90
N VAL A 523 25.34 -15.24 -39.20
CA VAL A 523 24.13 -14.49 -39.56
C VAL A 523 24.54 -13.11 -40.12
N PRO A 524 23.87 -12.59 -41.16
CA PRO A 524 24.18 -11.27 -41.70
C PRO A 524 24.07 -10.16 -40.66
N GLU A 525 25.02 -9.22 -40.71
CA GLU A 525 25.04 -8.04 -39.85
C GLU A 525 23.86 -7.10 -40.13
N LEU A 526 23.49 -6.31 -39.12
CA LEU A 526 22.52 -5.24 -39.27
C LEU A 526 23.10 -4.13 -40.18
N PRO A 527 22.30 -3.58 -41.10
CA PRO A 527 22.76 -2.49 -41.95
C PRO A 527 23.08 -1.24 -41.11
N ASN A 528 24.12 -0.53 -41.51
CA ASN A 528 24.51 0.72 -40.86
C ASN A 528 23.59 1.85 -41.32
N LEU A 529 22.63 2.21 -40.46
CA LEU A 529 21.64 3.26 -40.70
C LEU A 529 21.79 4.34 -39.64
N SER A 530 21.92 5.60 -40.07
CA SER A 530 22.00 6.75 -39.17
C SER A 530 20.69 6.97 -38.42
N GLY A 531 20.80 7.23 -37.11
CA GLY A 531 19.63 7.57 -36.29
C GLY A 531 19.20 9.03 -36.41
N ILE A 532 18.04 9.33 -35.85
CA ILE A 532 17.45 10.66 -35.68
C ILE A 532 17.95 11.29 -34.38
N VAL A 533 17.93 10.55 -33.26
CA VAL A 533 18.34 11.04 -31.94
C VAL A 533 19.72 10.51 -31.55
N PHE A 534 19.94 9.21 -31.77
CA PHE A 534 21.22 8.54 -31.54
C PHE A 534 22.01 8.36 -32.84
N SER A 535 23.27 7.93 -32.72
CA SER A 535 24.14 7.69 -33.87
C SER A 535 23.63 6.60 -34.81
N SER A 536 22.86 5.64 -34.29
CA SER A 536 22.27 4.55 -35.06
C SER A 536 20.75 4.53 -34.93
N LEU A 537 20.06 4.25 -36.05
CA LEU A 537 18.61 4.04 -36.08
C LEU A 537 18.18 2.91 -35.12
N TRP A 538 19.04 1.91 -34.94
CA TRP A 538 18.77 0.78 -34.05
C TRP A 538 18.63 1.21 -32.59
N ASN A 539 19.47 2.17 -32.15
CA ASN A 539 19.37 2.75 -30.81
C ASN A 539 18.07 3.54 -30.63
N ASP A 540 17.63 4.32 -31.63
CA ASP A 540 16.36 5.05 -31.57
C ASP A 540 15.16 4.09 -31.41
N ILE A 541 15.14 3.01 -32.21
CA ILE A 541 14.10 1.98 -32.16
C ILE A 541 14.11 1.32 -30.78
N ALA A 542 15.29 0.94 -30.28
CA ALA A 542 15.45 0.30 -28.99
C ALA A 542 14.90 1.15 -27.83
N VAL A 543 15.32 2.41 -27.74
CA VAL A 543 14.88 3.34 -26.70
C VAL A 543 13.38 3.60 -26.80
N THR A 544 12.84 3.72 -28.02
CA THR A 544 11.40 3.89 -28.24
C THR A 544 10.61 2.67 -27.73
N CYS A 545 11.07 1.45 -28.02
CA CYS A 545 10.43 0.23 -27.52
C CYS A 545 10.45 0.12 -26.00
N LEU A 546 11.57 0.44 -25.36
CA LEU A 546 11.69 0.41 -23.90
C LEU A 546 10.84 1.51 -23.23
N ALA A 547 10.78 2.71 -23.82
CA ALA A 547 9.89 3.78 -23.37
C ALA A 547 8.40 3.39 -23.53
N ALA A 548 8.04 2.70 -24.61
CA ALA A 548 6.70 2.14 -24.78
C ALA A 548 6.37 1.11 -23.68
N GLY A 549 7.35 0.31 -23.25
CA GLY A 549 7.22 -0.59 -22.09
C GLY A 549 6.89 0.16 -20.79
N VAL A 550 7.58 1.28 -20.51
CA VAL A 550 7.26 2.15 -19.36
C VAL A 550 5.83 2.70 -19.45
N PHE A 551 5.44 3.20 -20.62
CA PHE A 551 4.10 3.74 -20.85
C PHE A 551 3.01 2.67 -20.69
N MET A 552 3.22 1.47 -21.24
CA MET A 552 2.33 0.32 -21.03
C MET A 552 2.22 -0.03 -19.55
N GLY A 553 3.32 0.03 -18.80
CA GLY A 553 3.33 -0.17 -17.35
C GLY A 553 2.41 0.81 -16.61
N PHE A 554 2.44 2.10 -16.96
CA PHE A 554 1.50 3.09 -16.40
C PHE A 554 0.04 2.79 -16.78
N ARG A 555 -0.22 2.44 -18.04
CA ARG A 555 -1.57 2.10 -18.54
C ARG A 555 -2.16 0.87 -17.86
N LEU A 556 -1.35 -0.17 -17.67
CA LEU A 556 -1.74 -1.42 -17.02
C LEU A 556 -1.64 -1.36 -15.49
N LYS A 557 -1.24 -0.21 -14.91
CA LYS A 557 -0.98 -0.02 -13.48
C LYS A 557 0.03 -1.05 -12.93
N SER A 558 0.93 -1.54 -13.77
CA SER A 558 1.97 -2.52 -13.40
C SER A 558 3.27 -1.82 -13.02
N LYS A 559 3.48 -1.63 -11.71
CA LYS A 559 4.74 -1.08 -11.18
C LYS A 559 5.96 -1.95 -11.55
N ALA A 560 5.75 -3.26 -11.68
CA ALA A 560 6.79 -4.22 -12.01
C ALA A 560 7.30 -4.04 -13.46
N MET A 561 6.38 -3.88 -14.41
CA MET A 561 6.71 -3.58 -15.81
C MET A 561 7.45 -2.24 -15.94
N ILE A 562 7.04 -1.21 -15.19
CA ILE A 562 7.74 0.08 -15.14
C ILE A 562 9.17 -0.11 -14.62
N SER A 563 9.35 -0.83 -13.52
CA SER A 563 10.66 -1.08 -12.90
C SER A 563 11.62 -1.79 -13.85
N ILE A 564 11.17 -2.86 -14.50
CA ILE A 564 11.99 -3.62 -15.45
C ILE A 564 12.30 -2.78 -16.69
N SER A 565 11.32 -2.06 -17.25
CA SER A 565 11.57 -1.20 -18.41
C SER A 565 12.59 -0.10 -18.10
N LEU A 566 12.53 0.48 -16.89
CA LEU A 566 13.52 1.46 -16.44
C LEU A 566 14.90 0.85 -16.22
N SER A 567 14.97 -0.36 -15.64
CA SER A 567 16.23 -1.11 -15.50
C SER A 567 16.87 -1.35 -16.87
N LEU A 568 16.08 -1.71 -17.89
CA LEU A 568 16.56 -1.94 -19.24
C LEU A 568 17.04 -0.67 -19.95
N LEU A 569 16.33 0.45 -19.77
CA LEU A 569 16.78 1.76 -20.28
C LEU A 569 18.13 2.16 -19.68
N LEU A 570 18.31 1.94 -18.38
CA LEU A 570 19.56 2.24 -17.70
C LEU A 570 20.69 1.29 -18.12
N SER A 571 20.37 0.02 -18.38
CA SER A 571 21.38 -0.97 -18.77
C SER A 571 21.94 -0.80 -20.19
N ILE A 572 21.41 0.12 -21.01
CA ILE A 572 21.98 0.48 -22.32
C ILE A 572 23.43 1.00 -22.18
N GLN A 573 23.82 1.49 -21.00
CA GLN A 573 25.19 1.93 -20.71
C GLN A 573 26.13 0.79 -20.30
N LEU A 574 25.63 -0.44 -20.19
CA LEU A 574 26.41 -1.64 -19.94
C LEU A 574 26.60 -2.40 -21.26
N SER A 575 27.41 -3.46 -21.27
CA SER A 575 27.48 -4.31 -22.46
C SER A 575 26.18 -5.11 -22.64
N LEU A 576 25.91 -5.59 -23.86
CA LEU A 576 24.74 -6.39 -24.20
C LEU A 576 24.64 -7.64 -23.32
N ILE A 577 25.76 -8.33 -23.11
CA ILE A 577 25.82 -9.53 -22.25
C ILE A 577 25.50 -9.17 -20.80
N GLN A 578 25.98 -8.02 -20.31
CA GLN A 578 25.69 -7.57 -18.95
C GLN A 578 24.22 -7.17 -18.80
N ALA A 579 23.68 -6.38 -19.74
CA ALA A 579 22.28 -5.96 -19.75
C ALA A 579 21.35 -7.18 -19.80
N PHE A 580 21.60 -8.12 -20.74
CA PHE A 580 20.84 -9.35 -20.85
C PHE A 580 21.01 -10.23 -19.61
N GLY A 581 22.23 -10.35 -19.09
CA GLY A 581 22.56 -11.14 -17.90
C GLY A 581 21.80 -10.65 -16.66
N ILE A 582 21.70 -9.34 -16.45
CA ILE A 582 20.94 -8.76 -15.33
C ILE A 582 19.49 -9.23 -15.39
N TYR A 583 18.84 -9.09 -16.56
CA TYR A 583 17.45 -9.48 -16.72
C TYR A 583 17.27 -11.00 -16.68
N PHE A 584 18.07 -11.75 -17.43
CA PHE A 584 17.98 -13.21 -17.48
C PHE A 584 18.18 -13.86 -16.10
N ILE A 585 19.21 -13.45 -15.37
CA ILE A 585 19.55 -14.06 -14.08
C ILE A 585 18.64 -13.52 -12.98
N PHE A 586 18.60 -12.20 -12.79
CA PHE A 586 18.01 -11.59 -11.60
C PHE A 586 16.53 -11.22 -11.75
N ASN A 587 15.99 -11.21 -12.98
CA ASN A 587 14.54 -11.22 -13.19
C ASN A 587 14.08 -12.64 -13.53
N HIS A 588 14.32 -13.11 -14.75
CA HIS A 588 13.67 -14.30 -15.28
C HIS A 588 13.97 -15.58 -14.47
N SER A 589 15.24 -15.90 -14.27
CA SER A 589 15.67 -17.13 -13.60
C SER A 589 15.27 -17.15 -12.12
N LEU A 590 15.41 -16.03 -11.41
CA LEU A 590 14.95 -15.90 -10.02
C LEU A 590 13.43 -16.01 -9.90
N LEU A 591 12.67 -15.47 -10.86
CA LEU A 591 11.21 -15.63 -10.91
C LEU A 591 10.83 -17.10 -11.14
N GLY A 592 11.41 -17.75 -12.15
CA GLY A 592 11.22 -19.17 -12.41
C GLY A 592 11.55 -20.03 -11.18
N TRP A 593 12.70 -19.77 -10.55
CA TRP A 593 13.12 -20.43 -9.32
C TRP A 593 12.10 -20.24 -8.19
N SER A 594 11.59 -19.02 -8.00
CA SER A 594 10.56 -18.72 -7.01
C SER A 594 9.25 -19.44 -7.31
N HIS A 595 8.82 -19.51 -8.57
CA HIS A 595 7.61 -20.22 -8.97
C HIS A 595 7.73 -21.71 -8.64
N LEU A 596 8.86 -22.33 -8.97
CA LEU A 596 9.13 -23.74 -8.75
C LEU A 596 9.20 -24.07 -7.25
N LYS A 597 9.91 -23.24 -6.48
CA LYS A 597 9.98 -23.35 -5.02
C LYS A 597 8.60 -23.31 -4.37
N ASN A 598 7.77 -22.34 -4.78
CA ASN A 598 6.43 -22.15 -4.21
C ASN A 598 5.48 -23.27 -4.62
N HIS A 599 5.55 -23.73 -5.87
CA HIS A 599 4.73 -24.82 -6.39
C HIS A 599 4.98 -26.14 -5.66
N PHE A 600 6.25 -26.54 -5.51
CA PHE A 600 6.62 -27.76 -4.81
C PHE A 600 6.62 -27.61 -3.28
N LYS A 601 6.43 -26.40 -2.75
CA LYS A 601 6.46 -26.08 -1.30
C LYS A 601 7.75 -26.52 -0.60
N VAL A 602 8.88 -26.32 -1.27
CA VAL A 602 10.22 -26.68 -0.78
C VAL A 602 11.06 -25.44 -0.48
N ASN A 603 12.21 -25.61 0.17
CA ASN A 603 13.19 -24.54 0.29
C ASN A 603 14.19 -24.54 -0.88
N SER A 604 14.94 -23.45 -1.04
CA SER A 604 15.88 -23.30 -2.17
C SER A 604 17.02 -24.31 -2.14
N ILE A 605 17.45 -24.77 -0.95
CA ILE A 605 18.52 -25.77 -0.81
C ILE A 605 18.07 -27.13 -1.35
N GLN A 606 16.84 -27.55 -1.00
CA GLN A 606 16.24 -28.78 -1.50
C GLN A 606 16.11 -28.76 -3.02
N LEU A 607 15.65 -27.63 -3.57
CA LEU A 607 15.50 -27.47 -5.02
C LEU A 607 16.86 -27.48 -5.75
N TRP A 608 17.87 -26.81 -5.20
CA TRP A 608 19.23 -26.78 -5.75
C TRP A 608 19.89 -28.16 -5.77
N LYS A 609 19.69 -28.98 -4.72
CA LYS A 609 20.16 -30.37 -4.72
C LYS A 609 19.60 -31.20 -5.87
N LYS A 610 18.34 -30.95 -6.27
CA LYS A 610 17.71 -31.63 -7.43
C LYS A 610 18.22 -31.09 -8.77
N ALA A 611 18.56 -29.80 -8.82
CA ALA A 611 19.10 -29.15 -10.02
C ALA A 611 20.56 -29.54 -10.29
N ALA A 612 21.38 -29.71 -9.24
CA ALA A 612 22.84 -29.73 -9.32
C ALA A 612 23.41 -30.69 -10.37
N LEU A 613 22.96 -31.95 -10.39
CA LEU A 613 23.47 -32.95 -11.35
C LEU A 613 23.26 -32.51 -12.81
N PHE A 614 22.09 -31.99 -13.14
CA PHE A 614 21.77 -31.52 -14.50
C PHE A 614 22.42 -30.18 -14.81
N SER A 615 22.65 -29.33 -13.80
CA SER A 615 23.47 -28.14 -13.97
C SER A 615 24.91 -28.49 -14.34
N PHE A 616 25.53 -29.46 -13.63
CA PHE A 616 26.86 -29.96 -14.00
C PHE A 616 26.88 -30.61 -15.38
N GLY A 617 25.84 -31.39 -15.71
CA GLY A 617 25.68 -31.96 -17.05
C GLY A 617 25.59 -30.89 -18.14
N ALA A 618 24.84 -29.82 -17.90
CA ALA A 618 24.72 -28.69 -18.81
C ALA A 618 26.08 -27.97 -19.00
N TYR A 619 26.84 -27.74 -17.92
CA TYR A 619 28.18 -27.15 -18.03
C TYR A 619 29.13 -28.03 -18.84
N ALA A 620 29.14 -29.35 -18.58
CA ALA A 620 29.95 -30.29 -19.34
C ALA A 620 29.55 -30.32 -20.83
N LEU A 621 28.25 -30.27 -21.12
CA LEU A 621 27.75 -30.22 -22.50
C LEU A 621 28.14 -28.90 -23.19
N PHE A 622 28.14 -27.78 -22.49
CA PHE A 622 28.63 -26.51 -23.04
C PHE A 622 30.11 -26.60 -23.43
N PHE A 623 30.97 -27.11 -22.54
CA PHE A 623 32.40 -27.28 -22.86
C PHE A 623 32.63 -28.27 -24.00
N LEU A 624 31.84 -29.35 -24.07
CA LEU A 624 31.88 -30.28 -25.19
C LEU A 624 31.49 -29.59 -26.51
N LEU A 625 30.38 -28.84 -26.51
CA LEU A 625 29.92 -28.11 -27.69
C LEU A 625 30.94 -27.05 -28.12
N TYR A 626 31.52 -26.33 -27.16
CA TYR A 626 32.59 -25.37 -27.39
C TYR A 626 33.79 -26.01 -28.08
N TRP A 627 34.23 -27.17 -27.60
CA TRP A 627 35.34 -27.91 -28.20
C TRP A 627 35.03 -28.45 -29.60
N VAL A 628 33.77 -28.82 -29.88
CA VAL A 628 33.36 -29.36 -31.18
C VAL A 628 33.17 -28.27 -32.24
N LEU A 629 32.63 -27.11 -31.86
CA LEU A 629 32.25 -26.06 -32.81
C LEU A 629 33.33 -25.01 -33.07
N ASN A 630 34.38 -24.93 -32.24
CA ASN A 630 35.39 -23.89 -32.35
C ASN A 630 36.78 -24.50 -32.57
N GLU A 631 37.38 -24.21 -33.73
CA GLU A 631 38.77 -24.56 -34.00
C GLU A 631 39.76 -23.62 -33.29
N ASP A 632 39.35 -22.36 -33.05
CA ASP A 632 40.11 -21.33 -32.33
C ASP A 632 39.36 -20.82 -31.09
N PHE A 633 40.09 -20.43 -30.03
CA PHE A 633 39.51 -19.98 -28.75
C PHE A 633 38.67 -18.68 -28.80
N GLY A 634 38.48 -18.06 -29.97
CA GLY A 634 37.87 -16.74 -30.14
C GLY A 634 36.34 -16.67 -30.17
N ASN A 635 35.63 -17.71 -30.63
CA ASN A 635 34.18 -17.66 -30.96
C ASN A 635 33.27 -18.21 -29.83
N TYR A 636 33.60 -17.90 -28.58
CA TYR A 636 32.90 -18.45 -27.41
C TYR A 636 31.49 -17.89 -27.19
N VAL A 637 31.22 -16.65 -27.63
CA VAL A 637 29.91 -15.99 -27.40
C VAL A 637 28.84 -16.57 -28.34
N GLY A 638 29.14 -16.72 -29.63
CA GLY A 638 28.23 -17.37 -30.58
C GLY A 638 27.88 -18.80 -30.15
N THR A 639 28.88 -19.58 -29.75
CA THR A 639 28.67 -20.95 -29.24
C THR A 639 27.82 -20.97 -27.97
N PHE A 640 28.00 -19.99 -27.08
CA PHE A 640 27.16 -19.84 -25.89
C PHE A 640 25.69 -19.58 -26.26
N PHE A 641 25.38 -18.77 -27.28
CA PHE A 641 24.00 -18.57 -27.73
C PHE A 641 23.39 -19.82 -28.37
N ILE A 642 24.15 -20.58 -29.16
CA ILE A 642 23.72 -21.88 -29.71
C ILE A 642 23.39 -22.84 -28.56
N PHE A 643 24.28 -22.93 -27.57
CA PHE A 643 24.08 -23.74 -26.38
C PHE A 643 22.84 -23.32 -25.59
N LEU A 644 22.70 -22.02 -25.31
CA LEU A 644 21.55 -21.47 -24.60
C LEU A 644 20.25 -21.77 -25.33
N SER A 645 20.23 -21.63 -26.66
CA SER A 645 19.10 -21.99 -27.51
C SER A 645 18.75 -23.49 -27.40
N ALA A 646 19.76 -24.36 -27.43
CA ALA A 646 19.57 -25.80 -27.35
C ALA A 646 18.98 -26.27 -26.01
N ILE A 647 19.41 -25.68 -24.88
CA ILE A 647 18.84 -26.01 -23.56
C ILE A 647 17.51 -25.29 -23.29
N SER A 648 17.30 -24.10 -23.87
CA SER A 648 16.07 -23.32 -23.65
C SER A 648 14.86 -23.93 -24.34
N PHE A 649 15.02 -24.49 -25.54
CA PHE A 649 13.90 -25.08 -26.27
C PHE A 649 13.13 -26.17 -25.49
N PRO A 650 13.79 -27.25 -24.98
CA PRO A 650 13.09 -28.24 -24.16
C PRO A 650 12.54 -27.63 -22.87
N HIS A 651 13.23 -26.67 -22.26
CA HIS A 651 12.78 -25.96 -21.06
C HIS A 651 11.46 -25.20 -21.27
N VAL A 652 11.37 -24.39 -22.32
CA VAL A 652 10.19 -23.59 -22.68
C VAL A 652 8.96 -24.48 -22.84
N ILE A 653 9.11 -25.67 -23.45
CA ILE A 653 8.01 -26.64 -23.59
C ILE A 653 7.47 -27.08 -22.23
N ARG A 654 8.34 -27.34 -21.24
CA ARG A 654 7.93 -27.82 -19.91
C ARG A 654 7.37 -26.69 -19.07
N MET A 655 8.01 -25.52 -19.11
CA MET A 655 7.53 -24.34 -18.41
C MET A 655 6.17 -23.85 -18.92
N ASN A 656 5.92 -23.95 -20.22
CA ASN A 656 4.60 -23.62 -20.76
C ASN A 656 3.50 -24.51 -20.16
N LYS A 657 3.74 -25.83 -20.11
CA LYS A 657 2.82 -26.78 -19.42
C LYS A 657 2.71 -26.49 -17.93
N PHE A 658 3.82 -26.12 -17.29
CA PHE A 658 3.83 -25.79 -15.86
C PHE A 658 2.95 -24.56 -15.57
N TYR A 659 3.01 -23.53 -16.39
CA TYR A 659 2.20 -22.33 -16.17
C TYR A 659 0.70 -22.55 -16.36
N ASP A 660 0.29 -23.60 -17.08
CA ASP A 660 -1.11 -24.01 -17.16
C ASP A 660 -1.68 -24.47 -15.81
N TYR A 661 -0.86 -25.01 -14.89
CA TYR A 661 -1.32 -25.37 -13.54
C TYR A 661 -1.79 -24.18 -12.70
N PHE A 662 -1.42 -22.96 -13.09
CA PHE A 662 -1.83 -21.74 -12.39
C PHE A 662 -3.00 -21.02 -13.06
N LYS A 663 -3.63 -21.58 -14.09
CA LYS A 663 -4.76 -20.96 -14.82
C LYS A 663 -6.14 -21.15 -14.15
N ASN A 664 -6.19 -21.57 -12.89
CA ASN A 664 -7.42 -21.68 -12.11
C ASN A 664 -7.80 -20.38 -11.41
#